data_AF-A0A8H2XVY3-F1
#
_entry.id   AF-A0A8H2XVY3-F1
#
_cell.length_a   1.000
_cell.length_b   1.000
_cell.length_c   1.000
_cell.angle_alpha   90.00
_cell.angle_beta   90.00
_cell.angle_gamma   90.00
#
_symmetry.space_group_name_H-M   'P 1'
#
loop_
_entity.id
_entity.type
_entity.pdbx_description
1 polymer ?
#
loop_
_entity_poly.entity_id
_entity_poly.type
_entity_poly.pdbx_seq_one_letter_code
_entity_poly.pdbx_strand_id
1 'polypeptide(L)'
;MVDSASLFELRYIWSRYAEFPNLAPERHEKLQNEFEAISARISAEARSGVIPHLSQSAAGMWRDAVKPVSDQFGHYWVHGTTATTNKEIKKTTKLNPAFCYSAHEETFNVDHITFPVGYHFASAFTPLAFDPAGPTTNSAMTKAKQQFKAGCVAFQASRKADSIIFRYFTGDPIIQVACSPPAPSSFDIIECSTLPIRVGLFNLLLAGQPLLKKNPASQSVLYTEMLLHREFSIQIFWKRLWSSVPAIGLLLGLAPRSYLSLFSSTSNAHMHTTVNEFPLFTERIPWVNPTSGDKFANSESNTSPIFFDADDLARLLFDVYHEMIDYDTISRTRTLRLSPSELQTTSDPHFTRETFAMFVAHVKGRTRLVDNTWSKMMDSLDALVAYHGDQNSLLNHFYDLKHQMRLHGVVPLEETICVVLTVPSASLDPLRKRCPLEPTPRLVCEYGVDYEPLDLTHSSIHAVWGKCVPIDGSDEKYAIEEDPEGFRGKSDLVVSFWTDTEMLIPPGMRVWLRIRDTPHATVNFMDILGPKLKLFESALIDRNHVLVLRERPMGFSQTQKADRYVLSSPISSPGDECHVQAEFKDPKDTIHSIVARVNIDSEADKTQLSEAKKAGAIPIGPCSLELTFGTSKRVLRFPYPISRTNIRVNIKKSANRIDVTAPISKPIETGGYPFSPFPIAQRPTFSPWNIHHVHVDRMPKVDIKQREKIKGWLINHTALQMSDRERLIQRSTDASNRRASEALVNFKESMANMVLDYVGVGASSDGRHSTFVLIEPTYGIHTIVMVAGLRLDLAGKSFVLDCAVIPITGEPKLNIKSIEDSGNPLHIRTRPIEVSLWKNL
;
A
#
# COMPACT_ATOMS: atom_id res chain seq x y z
N MET A 1 -16.58 -8.61 23.10
CA MET A 1 -17.92 -8.69 22.53
C MET A 1 -17.91 -7.86 21.28
N VAL A 2 -18.36 -8.48 20.20
CA VAL A 2 -18.90 -7.78 19.02
C VAL A 2 -20.05 -6.91 19.55
N ASP A 3 -20.14 -5.63 19.20
CA ASP A 3 -21.23 -4.79 19.71
C ASP A 3 -22.60 -5.26 19.20
N SER A 4 -23.67 -4.76 19.83
CA SER A 4 -25.04 -5.17 19.49
C SER A 4 -25.41 -4.84 18.05
N ALA A 5 -24.88 -3.72 17.49
CA ALA A 5 -25.11 -3.32 16.11
C ALA A 5 -24.48 -4.32 15.14
N SER A 6 -23.24 -4.70 15.38
CA SER A 6 -22.52 -5.71 14.61
C SER A 6 -23.20 -7.07 14.63
N LEU A 7 -23.66 -7.51 15.81
CA LEU A 7 -24.41 -8.77 15.93
C LEU A 7 -25.76 -8.70 15.23
N PHE A 8 -26.43 -7.54 15.27
CA PHE A 8 -27.68 -7.32 14.56
C PHE A 8 -27.49 -7.39 13.05
N GLU A 9 -26.49 -6.69 12.49
CA GLU A 9 -26.16 -6.71 11.07
C GLU A 9 -25.77 -8.11 10.58
N LEU A 10 -24.88 -8.80 11.30
CA LEU A 10 -24.49 -10.17 10.96
C LEU A 10 -25.70 -11.11 10.98
N ARG A 11 -26.55 -11.00 12.01
CA ARG A 11 -27.77 -11.80 12.12
C ARG A 11 -28.75 -11.47 10.99
N TYR A 12 -28.92 -10.20 10.66
CA TYR A 12 -29.78 -9.74 9.57
C TYR A 12 -29.34 -10.37 8.24
N ILE A 13 -28.06 -10.23 7.87
CA ILE A 13 -27.51 -10.80 6.63
C ILE A 13 -27.61 -12.34 6.64
N TRP A 14 -27.24 -13.01 7.73
CA TRP A 14 -27.29 -14.47 7.81
C TRP A 14 -28.73 -15.01 7.76
N SER A 15 -29.69 -14.33 8.38
CA SER A 15 -31.12 -14.66 8.25
C SER A 15 -31.57 -14.57 6.79
N ARG A 16 -31.18 -13.52 6.06
CA ARG A 16 -31.47 -13.41 4.61
C ARG A 16 -30.86 -14.56 3.81
N TYR A 17 -29.62 -14.96 4.10
CA TYR A 17 -28.98 -16.11 3.45
C TYR A 17 -29.73 -17.42 3.73
N ALA A 18 -30.19 -17.63 4.96
CA ALA A 18 -30.93 -18.82 5.35
C ALA A 18 -32.33 -18.87 4.74
N GLU A 19 -32.99 -17.72 4.60
CA GLU A 19 -34.33 -17.57 4.03
C GLU A 19 -34.36 -17.55 2.50
N PHE A 20 -33.23 -17.25 1.84
CA PHE A 20 -33.12 -17.13 0.38
C PHE A 20 -33.75 -18.30 -0.42
N PRO A 21 -33.59 -19.59 -0.02
CA PRO A 21 -34.23 -20.70 -0.74
C PRO A 21 -35.77 -20.65 -0.76
N ASN A 22 -36.38 -19.89 0.16
CA ASN A 22 -37.82 -19.74 0.32
C ASN A 22 -38.30 -18.32 -0.04
N LEU A 23 -37.52 -17.57 -0.82
CA LEU A 23 -37.89 -16.23 -1.31
C LEU A 23 -39.24 -16.25 -2.04
N ALA A 24 -40.02 -15.19 -1.85
CA ALA A 24 -41.22 -14.95 -2.64
C ALA A 24 -40.87 -14.94 -4.15
N PRO A 25 -41.68 -15.57 -5.02
CA PRO A 25 -41.38 -15.69 -6.45
C PRO A 25 -41.03 -14.35 -7.12
N GLU A 26 -41.76 -13.28 -6.80
CA GLU A 26 -41.54 -11.94 -7.35
C GLU A 26 -40.16 -11.36 -7.00
N ARG A 27 -39.71 -11.55 -5.74
CA ARG A 27 -38.39 -11.09 -5.29
C ARG A 27 -37.27 -11.89 -5.94
N HIS A 28 -37.46 -13.20 -6.06
CA HIS A 28 -36.52 -14.07 -6.76
C HIS A 28 -36.42 -13.71 -8.25
N GLU A 29 -37.56 -13.48 -8.90
CA GLU A 29 -37.63 -13.05 -10.31
C GLU A 29 -36.95 -11.70 -10.53
N LYS A 30 -37.15 -10.73 -9.64
CA LYS A 30 -36.43 -9.44 -9.68
C LYS A 30 -34.91 -9.65 -9.68
N LEU A 31 -34.39 -10.39 -8.71
CA LEU A 31 -32.94 -10.65 -8.59
C LEU A 31 -32.39 -11.45 -9.79
N GLN A 32 -33.19 -12.39 -10.31
CA GLN A 32 -32.85 -13.16 -11.49
C GLN A 32 -32.74 -12.26 -12.73
N ASN A 33 -33.69 -11.34 -12.93
CA ASN A 33 -33.67 -10.37 -14.03
C ASN A 33 -32.47 -9.41 -13.93
N GLU A 34 -32.11 -8.94 -12.72
CA GLU A 34 -30.91 -8.12 -12.49
C GLU A 34 -29.62 -8.89 -12.85
N PHE A 35 -29.51 -10.14 -12.40
CA PHE A 35 -28.41 -11.02 -12.78
C PHE A 35 -28.32 -11.20 -14.30
N GLU A 36 -29.44 -11.51 -14.97
CA GLU A 36 -29.48 -11.73 -16.42
C GLU A 36 -29.08 -10.48 -17.21
N ALA A 37 -29.50 -9.30 -16.77
CA ALA A 37 -29.12 -8.03 -17.38
C ALA A 37 -27.60 -7.78 -17.29
N ILE A 38 -27.02 -7.96 -16.10
CA ILE A 38 -25.58 -7.77 -15.86
C ILE A 38 -24.77 -8.85 -16.61
N SER A 39 -25.22 -10.10 -16.53
CA SER A 39 -24.64 -11.25 -17.25
C SER A 39 -24.60 -11.00 -18.75
N ALA A 40 -25.71 -10.52 -19.35
CA ALA A 40 -25.77 -10.23 -20.78
C ALA A 40 -24.76 -9.17 -21.20
N ARG A 41 -24.63 -8.09 -20.39
CA ARG A 41 -23.67 -7.01 -20.62
C ARG A 41 -22.23 -7.51 -20.57
N ILE A 42 -21.84 -8.16 -19.47
CA ILE A 42 -20.46 -8.63 -19.26
C ILE A 42 -20.11 -9.73 -20.26
N SER A 43 -21.04 -10.62 -20.58
CA SER A 43 -20.83 -11.65 -21.60
C SER A 43 -20.65 -11.05 -23.00
N ALA A 44 -21.30 -9.93 -23.32
CA ALA A 44 -21.08 -9.22 -24.57
C ALA A 44 -19.68 -8.58 -24.60
N GLU A 45 -19.26 -7.94 -23.52
CA GLU A 45 -17.90 -7.39 -23.36
C GLU A 45 -16.85 -8.50 -23.48
N ALA A 46 -17.04 -9.64 -22.80
CA ALA A 46 -16.15 -10.80 -22.88
C ALA A 46 -16.08 -11.43 -24.28
N ARG A 47 -17.13 -11.31 -25.10
CA ARG A 47 -17.12 -11.76 -26.50
C ARG A 47 -16.40 -10.78 -27.44
N SER A 48 -16.30 -9.51 -27.06
CA SER A 48 -15.70 -8.46 -27.89
C SER A 48 -14.17 -8.50 -27.92
N GLY A 49 -13.53 -9.20 -26.99
CA GLY A 49 -12.07 -9.26 -26.89
C GLY A 49 -11.59 -10.24 -25.83
N VAL A 50 -10.32 -10.09 -25.45
CA VAL A 50 -9.68 -10.92 -24.44
C VAL A 50 -9.41 -10.07 -23.20
N ILE A 51 -9.47 -10.68 -22.01
CA ILE A 51 -9.35 -9.97 -20.73
C ILE A 51 -8.09 -10.47 -19.99
N PRO A 52 -6.91 -9.89 -20.25
CA PRO A 52 -5.64 -10.50 -19.82
C PRO A 52 -5.38 -10.43 -18.33
N HIS A 53 -5.96 -9.44 -17.64
CA HIS A 53 -5.77 -9.28 -16.20
C HIS A 53 -6.29 -10.49 -15.41
N LEU A 54 -7.23 -11.26 -15.97
CA LEU A 54 -7.73 -12.50 -15.37
C LEU A 54 -6.68 -13.62 -15.35
N SER A 55 -5.69 -13.57 -16.24
CA SER A 55 -4.68 -14.62 -16.43
C SER A 55 -3.33 -14.33 -15.77
N GLN A 56 -3.22 -13.25 -14.98
CA GLN A 56 -1.94 -12.86 -14.36
C GLN A 56 -1.34 -13.94 -13.46
N SER A 57 -2.18 -14.75 -12.80
CA SER A 57 -1.70 -15.83 -11.92
C SER A 57 -1.13 -17.03 -12.69
N ALA A 58 -1.21 -17.02 -14.03
CA ALA A 58 -0.52 -17.97 -14.90
C ALA A 58 0.97 -17.66 -15.09
N ALA A 59 1.44 -16.50 -14.62
CA ALA A 59 2.85 -16.12 -14.57
C ALA A 59 3.57 -16.31 -15.93
N GLY A 60 4.62 -17.13 -15.98
CA GLY A 60 5.36 -17.40 -17.23
C GLY A 60 4.47 -17.92 -18.37
N MET A 61 3.42 -18.69 -18.04
CA MET A 61 2.50 -19.29 -19.02
C MET A 61 1.34 -18.38 -19.43
N TRP A 62 1.38 -17.09 -19.10
CA TRP A 62 0.24 -16.20 -19.29
C TRP A 62 -0.31 -16.18 -20.72
N ARG A 63 0.55 -16.18 -21.75
CA ARG A 63 0.13 -16.16 -23.17
C ARG A 63 -0.79 -17.34 -23.50
N ASP A 64 -0.43 -18.52 -23.02
CA ASP A 64 -1.20 -19.75 -23.24
C ASP A 64 -2.49 -19.76 -22.40
N ALA A 65 -2.52 -19.01 -21.29
CA ALA A 65 -3.67 -18.92 -20.40
C ALA A 65 -4.69 -17.85 -20.81
N VAL A 66 -4.27 -16.78 -21.49
CA VAL A 66 -5.09 -15.59 -21.79
C VAL A 66 -6.40 -15.92 -22.49
N LYS A 67 -6.35 -16.69 -23.58
CA LYS A 67 -7.55 -17.08 -24.32
C LYS A 67 -8.41 -18.11 -23.55
N PRO A 68 -7.87 -19.25 -23.07
CA PRO A 68 -8.67 -20.23 -22.33
C PRO A 68 -9.33 -19.68 -21.06
N VAL A 69 -8.64 -18.81 -20.30
CA VAL A 69 -9.21 -18.20 -19.10
C VAL A 69 -10.29 -17.18 -19.45
N SER A 70 -10.11 -16.39 -20.51
CA SER A 70 -11.14 -15.47 -20.98
C SER A 70 -12.40 -16.20 -21.47
N ASP A 71 -12.22 -17.34 -22.16
CA ASP A 71 -13.35 -18.19 -22.56
C ASP A 71 -14.07 -18.78 -21.34
N GLN A 72 -13.33 -19.19 -20.30
CA GLN A 72 -13.91 -19.65 -19.04
C GLN A 72 -14.61 -18.53 -18.27
N PHE A 73 -14.13 -17.30 -18.35
CA PHE A 73 -14.78 -16.12 -17.80
C PHE A 73 -16.08 -15.82 -18.52
N GLY A 74 -16.07 -15.80 -19.85
CA GLY A 74 -17.28 -15.66 -20.66
C GLY A 74 -18.30 -16.75 -20.35
N HIS A 75 -17.86 -18.01 -20.27
CA HIS A 75 -18.70 -19.14 -19.85
C HIS A 75 -19.31 -18.93 -18.46
N TYR A 76 -18.51 -18.47 -17.49
CA TYR A 76 -18.97 -18.20 -16.14
C TYR A 76 -20.08 -17.15 -16.13
N TRP A 77 -19.93 -16.04 -16.85
CA TRP A 77 -20.96 -15.01 -16.89
C TRP A 77 -22.19 -15.45 -17.68
N VAL A 78 -22.04 -16.17 -18.80
CA VAL A 78 -23.18 -16.69 -19.58
C VAL A 78 -24.02 -17.68 -18.78
N HIS A 79 -23.41 -18.53 -17.96
CA HIS A 79 -24.11 -19.62 -17.27
C HIS A 79 -24.27 -19.41 -15.75
N GLY A 80 -23.67 -18.38 -15.17
CA GLY A 80 -23.60 -18.16 -13.72
C GLY A 80 -22.77 -19.20 -12.96
N THR A 81 -21.99 -20.04 -13.64
CA THR A 81 -21.28 -21.17 -13.02
C THR A 81 -19.97 -21.54 -13.72
N THR A 82 -19.03 -22.12 -12.98
CA THR A 82 -17.79 -22.70 -13.51
C THR A 82 -17.94 -24.17 -13.92
N ALA A 83 -19.15 -24.72 -13.89
CA ALA A 83 -19.45 -26.06 -14.39
C ALA A 83 -19.47 -26.06 -15.92
N THR A 84 -18.82 -27.03 -16.55
CA THR A 84 -18.67 -27.08 -18.01
C THR A 84 -19.55 -28.13 -18.69
N THR A 85 -20.13 -29.07 -17.92
CA THR A 85 -20.99 -30.10 -18.50
C THR A 85 -22.46 -29.67 -18.49
N ASN A 86 -23.20 -29.94 -19.58
CA ASN A 86 -24.63 -29.62 -19.67
C ASN A 86 -25.45 -30.22 -18.52
N LYS A 87 -25.07 -31.40 -18.03
CA LYS A 87 -25.72 -32.06 -16.90
C LYS A 87 -25.53 -31.28 -15.59
N GLU A 88 -24.36 -30.70 -15.36
CA GLU A 88 -24.07 -29.90 -14.16
C GLU A 88 -24.64 -28.49 -14.27
N ILE A 89 -24.56 -27.86 -15.44
CA ILE A 89 -25.15 -26.53 -15.69
C ILE A 89 -26.67 -26.58 -15.45
N LYS A 90 -27.36 -27.62 -15.94
CA LYS A 90 -28.80 -27.80 -15.66
C LYS A 90 -29.14 -28.00 -14.18
N LYS A 91 -28.15 -28.35 -13.33
CA LYS A 91 -28.32 -28.48 -11.88
C LYS A 91 -28.02 -27.18 -11.13
N THR A 92 -27.35 -26.22 -11.74
CA THR A 92 -27.03 -24.92 -11.12
C THR A 92 -28.15 -23.93 -11.40
N THR A 93 -29.27 -24.11 -10.69
CA THR A 93 -30.48 -23.27 -10.85
C THR A 93 -30.66 -22.25 -9.73
N LYS A 94 -29.76 -22.23 -8.74
CA LYS A 94 -29.87 -21.37 -7.56
C LYS A 94 -28.92 -20.19 -7.68
N LEU A 95 -29.45 -18.98 -7.50
CA LEU A 95 -28.65 -17.78 -7.29
C LEU A 95 -27.84 -17.89 -5.99
N ASN A 96 -26.66 -17.29 -5.99
CA ASN A 96 -25.83 -17.21 -4.78
C ASN A 96 -26.30 -16.03 -3.92
N PRO A 97 -26.86 -16.27 -2.71
CA PRO A 97 -27.36 -15.18 -1.87
C PRO A 97 -26.28 -14.17 -1.47
N ALA A 98 -25.00 -14.58 -1.42
CA ALA A 98 -23.90 -13.67 -1.11
C ALA A 98 -23.63 -12.60 -2.19
N PHE A 99 -24.24 -12.74 -3.37
CA PHE A 99 -24.20 -11.73 -4.44
C PHE A 99 -25.42 -10.82 -4.45
N CYS A 100 -26.45 -11.15 -3.67
CA CYS A 100 -27.73 -10.45 -3.66
C CYS A 100 -27.92 -9.57 -2.43
N TYR A 101 -27.14 -9.77 -1.37
CA TYR A 101 -27.28 -9.02 -0.12
C TYR A 101 -25.99 -8.30 0.25
N SER A 102 -26.14 -7.02 0.58
CA SER A 102 -25.14 -6.22 1.29
C SER A 102 -25.78 -5.58 2.52
N ALA A 103 -24.98 -4.86 3.32
CA ALA A 103 -25.51 -4.07 4.45
C ALA A 103 -26.52 -2.98 4.01
N HIS A 104 -26.56 -2.62 2.72
CA HIS A 104 -27.34 -1.47 2.25
C HIS A 104 -28.44 -1.83 1.25
N GLU A 105 -28.46 -3.03 0.65
CA GLU A 105 -29.44 -3.37 -0.39
C GLU A 105 -29.62 -4.88 -0.64
N GLU A 106 -30.82 -5.26 -1.09
CA GLU A 106 -31.12 -6.51 -1.81
C GLU A 106 -31.11 -6.25 -3.32
N THR A 107 -29.97 -6.52 -3.97
CA THR A 107 -29.78 -6.35 -5.41
C THR A 107 -28.58 -7.18 -5.88
N PHE A 108 -28.54 -7.53 -7.16
CA PHE A 108 -27.38 -8.19 -7.74
C PHE A 108 -26.30 -7.16 -8.14
N ASN A 109 -25.42 -6.79 -7.21
CA ASN A 109 -24.36 -5.79 -7.43
C ASN A 109 -22.97 -6.40 -7.23
N VAL A 110 -22.53 -7.14 -8.25
CA VAL A 110 -21.26 -7.87 -8.24
C VAL A 110 -20.27 -7.16 -9.16
N ASP A 111 -19.01 -7.06 -8.73
CA ASP A 111 -17.97 -6.47 -9.56
C ASP A 111 -17.86 -7.22 -10.91
N HIS A 112 -17.83 -6.49 -12.02
CA HIS A 112 -17.77 -7.04 -13.37
C HIS A 112 -16.59 -7.99 -13.62
N ILE A 113 -15.51 -7.92 -12.84
CA ILE A 113 -14.37 -8.85 -12.94
C ILE A 113 -14.48 -10.07 -12.00
N THR A 114 -15.64 -10.26 -11.35
CA THR A 114 -15.85 -11.38 -10.42
C THR A 114 -15.67 -12.71 -11.13
N PHE A 115 -14.58 -13.39 -10.76
CA PHE A 115 -14.14 -14.67 -11.29
C PHE A 115 -13.13 -15.26 -10.29
N PRO A 116 -12.85 -16.57 -10.29
CA PRO A 116 -11.87 -17.19 -9.38
C PRO A 116 -10.40 -16.81 -9.64
N VAL A 117 -10.08 -15.54 -9.92
CA VAL A 117 -8.73 -15.01 -10.19
C VAL A 117 -7.79 -15.05 -8.98
N GLY A 118 -8.33 -15.24 -7.77
CA GLY A 118 -7.53 -15.39 -6.55
C GLY A 118 -6.72 -16.70 -6.46
N TYR A 119 -6.95 -17.65 -7.38
CA TYR A 119 -6.21 -18.91 -7.46
C TYR A 119 -5.05 -18.83 -8.45
N HIS A 120 -4.09 -19.74 -8.32
CA HIS A 120 -2.85 -19.72 -9.10
C HIS A 120 -2.95 -20.59 -10.34
N PHE A 121 -3.12 -19.97 -11.51
CA PHE A 121 -3.34 -20.68 -12.77
C PHE A 121 -2.08 -21.27 -13.40
N ALA A 122 -0.87 -20.86 -13.00
CA ALA A 122 0.38 -21.30 -13.62
C ALA A 122 0.48 -22.84 -13.70
N SER A 123 0.10 -23.51 -12.61
CA SER A 123 0.09 -24.99 -12.51
C SER A 123 -0.87 -25.71 -13.47
N ALA A 124 -1.84 -25.01 -14.09
CA ALA A 124 -2.70 -25.58 -15.12
C ALA A 124 -2.06 -25.52 -16.53
N PHE A 125 -1.08 -24.65 -16.74
CA PHE A 125 -0.49 -24.43 -18.07
C PHE A 125 0.97 -24.87 -18.15
N THR A 126 1.66 -25.02 -17.02
CA THR A 126 3.02 -25.56 -16.96
C THR A 126 3.01 -27.09 -16.93
N PRO A 127 3.90 -27.78 -17.66
CA PRO A 127 4.09 -29.22 -17.48
C PRO A 127 4.69 -29.52 -16.09
N LEU A 128 4.00 -30.34 -15.30
CA LEU A 128 4.39 -30.67 -13.92
C LEU A 128 4.70 -32.15 -13.77
N ALA A 129 5.79 -32.45 -13.06
CA ALA A 129 6.12 -33.79 -12.58
C ALA A 129 5.39 -34.10 -11.26
N PHE A 130 5.09 -33.07 -10.47
CA PHE A 130 4.37 -33.18 -9.20
C PHE A 130 3.63 -31.87 -8.89
N ASP A 131 2.42 -31.99 -8.34
CA ASP A 131 1.63 -30.86 -7.83
C ASP A 131 0.90 -31.28 -6.54
N PRO A 132 1.16 -30.62 -5.41
CA PRO A 132 0.49 -30.96 -4.16
C PRO A 132 -1.00 -30.57 -4.14
N ALA A 133 -1.47 -29.70 -5.04
CA ALA A 133 -2.88 -29.31 -5.10
C ALA A 133 -3.78 -30.40 -5.71
N GLY A 134 -3.24 -31.22 -6.60
CA GLY A 134 -4.00 -32.27 -7.28
C GLY A 134 -3.44 -32.65 -8.65
N PRO A 135 -4.13 -33.53 -9.39
CA PRO A 135 -3.64 -34.06 -10.67
C PRO A 135 -3.48 -32.97 -11.74
N THR A 136 -2.59 -33.24 -12.70
CA THR A 136 -2.34 -32.38 -13.87
C THR A 136 -3.63 -32.14 -14.67
N THR A 137 -3.83 -30.91 -15.11
CA THR A 137 -4.98 -30.47 -15.92
C THR A 137 -4.57 -29.27 -16.76
N ASN A 138 -5.23 -29.05 -17.89
CA ASN A 138 -5.09 -27.88 -18.75
C ASN A 138 -6.18 -26.82 -18.51
N SER A 139 -7.00 -26.99 -17.46
CA SER A 139 -8.10 -26.08 -17.13
C SER A 139 -7.77 -25.29 -15.87
N ALA A 140 -7.75 -23.96 -16.00
CA ALA A 140 -7.56 -23.06 -14.87
C ALA A 140 -8.63 -23.28 -13.78
N MET A 141 -9.90 -23.48 -14.16
CA MET A 141 -10.97 -23.73 -13.18
C MET A 141 -10.89 -25.08 -12.50
N THR A 142 -10.47 -26.13 -13.20
CA THR A 142 -10.22 -27.43 -12.56
C THR A 142 -9.10 -27.29 -11.52
N LYS A 143 -8.04 -26.55 -11.86
CA LYS A 143 -6.93 -26.29 -10.94
C LYS A 143 -7.34 -25.42 -9.76
N ALA A 144 -8.14 -24.38 -9.96
CA ALA A 144 -8.70 -23.56 -8.89
C ALA A 144 -9.52 -24.40 -7.90
N LYS A 145 -10.37 -25.31 -8.39
CA LYS A 145 -11.14 -26.25 -7.55
C LYS A 145 -10.25 -27.19 -6.75
N GLN A 146 -9.16 -27.69 -7.35
CA GLN A 146 -8.16 -28.50 -6.65
C GLN A 146 -7.48 -27.72 -5.52
N GLN A 147 -7.03 -26.49 -5.79
CA GLN A 147 -6.42 -25.61 -4.80
C GLN A 147 -7.39 -25.25 -3.67
N PHE A 148 -8.64 -24.93 -3.99
CA PHE A 148 -9.70 -24.70 -3.00
C PHE A 148 -9.90 -25.91 -2.09
N LYS A 149 -9.99 -27.11 -2.67
CA LYS A 149 -10.11 -28.36 -1.90
C LYS A 149 -8.91 -28.56 -0.98
N ALA A 150 -7.69 -28.34 -1.46
CA ALA A 150 -6.48 -28.42 -0.64
C ALA A 150 -6.50 -27.40 0.51
N GLY A 151 -6.94 -26.17 0.24
CA GLY A 151 -7.14 -25.13 1.25
C GLY A 151 -8.16 -25.53 2.32
N CYS A 152 -9.30 -26.10 1.93
CA CYS A 152 -10.31 -26.60 2.86
C CYS A 152 -9.77 -27.71 3.77
N VAL A 153 -8.96 -28.64 3.23
CA VAL A 153 -8.32 -29.70 4.03
C VAL A 153 -7.33 -29.10 5.05
N ALA A 154 -6.48 -28.17 4.61
CA ALA A 154 -5.53 -27.48 5.49
C ALA A 154 -6.25 -26.67 6.58
N PHE A 155 -7.35 -26.01 6.22
CA PHE A 155 -8.19 -25.27 7.17
C PHE A 155 -8.81 -26.19 8.21
N GLN A 156 -9.38 -27.33 7.79
CA GLN A 156 -9.93 -28.33 8.71
C GLN A 156 -8.87 -28.91 9.65
N ALA A 157 -7.66 -29.18 9.15
CA ALA A 157 -6.54 -29.65 9.97
C ALA A 157 -6.14 -28.61 11.02
N SER A 158 -6.04 -27.34 10.63
CA SER A 158 -5.70 -26.23 11.52
C SER A 158 -6.78 -26.01 12.58
N ARG A 159 -8.06 -26.10 12.19
CA ARG A 159 -9.19 -26.05 13.13
C ARG A 159 -9.15 -27.20 14.13
N LYS A 160 -8.84 -28.43 13.68
CA LYS A 160 -8.70 -29.60 14.58
C LYS A 160 -7.51 -29.47 15.55
N ALA A 161 -6.51 -28.68 15.18
CA ALA A 161 -5.33 -28.41 16.01
C ALA A 161 -5.50 -27.16 16.89
N ASP A 162 -6.69 -26.55 16.92
CA ASP A 162 -7.00 -25.30 17.64
C ASP A 162 -6.00 -24.16 17.36
N SER A 163 -5.42 -24.12 16.16
CA SER A 163 -4.40 -23.14 15.76
C SER A 163 -4.98 -21.87 15.13
N ILE A 164 -6.31 -21.78 15.00
CA ILE A 164 -7.01 -20.64 14.39
C ILE A 164 -8.04 -20.10 15.38
N ILE A 165 -7.96 -18.79 15.63
CA ILE A 165 -8.97 -18.05 16.39
C ILE A 165 -9.68 -17.08 15.43
N PHE A 166 -10.98 -17.24 15.29
CA PHE A 166 -11.82 -16.29 14.53
C PHE A 166 -12.31 -15.16 15.42
N ARG A 167 -12.18 -13.93 14.94
CA ARG A 167 -12.78 -12.74 15.56
C ARG A 167 -13.51 -11.97 14.47
N TYR A 168 -14.83 -11.97 14.54
CA TYR A 168 -15.69 -11.23 13.61
C TYR A 168 -15.91 -9.83 14.15
N PHE A 169 -15.89 -8.83 13.29
CA PHE A 169 -16.12 -7.42 13.63
C PHE A 169 -16.72 -6.70 12.43
N THR A 170 -17.71 -5.85 12.65
CA THR A 170 -18.38 -5.05 11.60
C THR A 170 -18.58 -3.63 12.15
N GLY A 171 -17.65 -2.72 11.87
CA GLY A 171 -17.71 -1.35 12.39
C GLY A 171 -16.43 -0.57 12.12
N ASP A 172 -16.29 0.59 12.78
CA ASP A 172 -15.03 1.36 12.79
C ASP A 172 -14.03 0.64 13.71
N PRO A 173 -12.93 0.06 13.18
CA PRO A 173 -11.98 -0.74 13.95
C PRO A 173 -11.24 0.06 15.05
N ILE A 174 -11.39 1.40 15.06
CA ILE A 174 -10.81 2.28 16.07
C ILE A 174 -11.68 2.37 17.33
N ILE A 175 -12.97 2.00 17.24
CA ILE A 175 -13.85 1.98 18.41
C ILE A 175 -13.58 0.70 19.21
N GLN A 176 -12.82 0.84 20.30
CA GLN A 176 -12.53 -0.22 21.27
C GLN A 176 -13.82 -0.69 21.96
N VAL A 177 -14.56 -1.60 21.31
CA VAL A 177 -15.60 -2.35 22.00
C VAL A 177 -14.92 -3.45 22.83
N ALA A 178 -15.26 -3.52 24.11
CA ALA A 178 -14.69 -4.44 25.10
C ALA A 178 -14.80 -5.92 24.64
N CYS A 179 -13.74 -6.42 24.00
CA CYS A 179 -13.51 -7.85 23.77
C CYS A 179 -12.70 -8.45 24.91
N SER A 180 -13.03 -9.69 25.29
CA SER A 180 -12.22 -10.51 26.20
C SER A 180 -11.81 -11.78 25.45
N PRO A 181 -10.52 -11.94 25.11
CA PRO A 181 -9.45 -10.94 25.24
C PRO A 181 -9.66 -9.75 24.27
N PRO A 182 -9.05 -8.57 24.54
CA PRO A 182 -9.18 -7.38 23.70
C PRO A 182 -8.88 -7.69 22.22
N ALA A 183 -9.59 -7.03 21.31
CA ALA A 183 -9.28 -7.11 19.89
C ALA A 183 -7.82 -6.67 19.66
N PRO A 184 -7.06 -7.33 18.76
CA PRO A 184 -5.69 -6.91 18.49
C PRO A 184 -5.72 -5.48 17.95
N SER A 185 -4.97 -4.58 18.58
CA SER A 185 -4.79 -3.20 18.12
C SER A 185 -3.59 -3.04 17.17
N SER A 186 -2.84 -4.13 16.94
CA SER A 186 -1.72 -4.16 16.00
C SER A 186 -1.57 -5.52 15.31
N PHE A 187 -1.10 -5.51 14.08
CA PHE A 187 -1.08 -6.64 13.16
C PHE A 187 0.30 -6.86 12.53
N ASP A 188 0.62 -8.12 12.22
CA ASP A 188 1.81 -8.47 11.43
C ASP A 188 1.57 -8.26 9.93
N ILE A 189 0.34 -8.50 9.45
CA ILE A 189 -0.01 -8.36 8.04
C ILE A 189 -1.32 -7.60 7.94
N ILE A 190 -1.31 -6.54 7.14
CA ILE A 190 -2.52 -5.81 6.71
C ILE A 190 -2.62 -5.97 5.19
N GLU A 191 -3.64 -6.67 4.71
CA GLU A 191 -3.92 -6.83 3.28
C GLU A 191 -5.00 -5.84 2.86
N CYS A 192 -4.66 -4.89 1.99
CA CYS A 192 -5.61 -3.91 1.47
C CYS A 192 -6.12 -4.27 0.07
N SER A 193 -5.47 -5.21 -0.64
CA SER A 193 -5.75 -5.52 -2.06
C SER A 193 -5.93 -4.24 -2.87
N THR A 194 -7.01 -4.11 -3.64
CA THR A 194 -7.31 -2.97 -4.53
C THR A 194 -8.03 -1.80 -3.83
N LEU A 195 -8.21 -1.85 -2.51
CA LEU A 195 -8.80 -0.75 -1.73
C LEU A 195 -8.11 0.63 -1.96
N PRO A 196 -6.78 0.73 -2.20
CA PRO A 196 -6.14 2.00 -2.54
C PRO A 196 -6.71 2.72 -3.76
N ILE A 197 -7.35 1.99 -4.67
CA ILE A 197 -8.01 2.55 -5.85
C ILE A 197 -9.31 3.28 -5.47
N ARG A 198 -9.97 2.88 -4.38
CA ARG A 198 -11.25 3.45 -3.94
C ARG A 198 -11.11 4.49 -2.82
N VAL A 199 -10.16 4.30 -1.91
CA VAL A 199 -10.03 5.16 -0.72
C VAL A 199 -8.73 5.98 -0.72
N GLY A 200 -7.86 5.80 -1.72
CA GLY A 200 -6.58 6.47 -1.82
C GLY A 200 -5.45 5.72 -1.10
N LEU A 201 -4.31 5.61 -1.79
CA LEU A 201 -3.10 4.96 -1.25
C LEU A 201 -2.65 5.60 0.07
N PHE A 202 -2.47 6.91 0.09
CA PHE A 202 -1.93 7.60 1.26
C PHE A 202 -2.84 7.48 2.49
N ASN A 203 -4.16 7.59 2.32
CA ASN A 203 -5.12 7.40 3.42
C ASN A 203 -4.97 6.03 4.07
N LEU A 204 -4.80 4.97 3.27
CA LEU A 204 -4.56 3.62 3.78
C LEU A 204 -3.23 3.50 4.50
N LEU A 205 -2.17 4.12 3.99
CA LEU A 205 -0.88 4.08 4.65
C LEU A 205 -0.92 4.87 5.97
N LEU A 206 -1.61 6.01 6.00
CA LEU A 206 -1.81 6.84 7.20
C LEU A 206 -2.62 6.10 8.28
N ALA A 207 -3.76 5.52 7.91
CA ALA A 207 -4.59 4.76 8.84
C ALA A 207 -3.95 3.42 9.22
N GLY A 208 -3.21 2.78 8.31
CA GLY A 208 -2.62 1.46 8.50
C GLY A 208 -1.31 1.47 9.29
N GLN A 209 -0.51 2.55 9.23
CA GLN A 209 0.79 2.58 9.92
C GLN A 209 0.68 2.33 11.44
N PRO A 210 -0.22 3.01 12.19
CA PRO A 210 -0.36 2.81 13.63
C PRO A 210 -0.81 1.39 14.00
N LEU A 211 -1.49 0.71 13.08
CA LEU A 211 -2.00 -0.66 13.24
C LEU A 211 -0.94 -1.73 12.98
N LEU A 212 0.27 -1.38 12.53
CA LEU A 212 1.36 -2.34 12.39
C LEU A 212 2.07 -2.57 13.72
N LYS A 213 2.40 -3.83 14.02
CA LYS A 213 3.19 -4.16 15.21
C LYS A 213 4.53 -3.43 15.17
N LYS A 214 4.84 -2.70 16.25
CA LYS A 214 6.09 -1.95 16.37
C LYS A 214 7.31 -2.84 16.59
N ASN A 215 7.10 -4.06 17.11
CA ASN A 215 8.18 -5.03 17.34
C ASN A 215 8.80 -5.43 15.99
N PRO A 216 10.08 -5.14 15.73
CA PRO A 216 10.75 -5.52 14.48
C PRO A 216 10.75 -7.04 14.24
N ALA A 217 10.69 -7.84 15.31
CA ALA A 217 10.54 -9.30 15.26
C ALA A 217 9.16 -9.77 14.75
N SER A 218 8.24 -8.87 14.40
CA SER A 218 7.01 -9.22 13.68
C SER A 218 7.18 -9.21 12.16
N GLN A 219 8.12 -8.41 11.62
CA GLN A 219 8.23 -8.15 10.16
C GLN A 219 6.93 -7.58 9.59
N SER A 220 6.27 -6.73 10.39
CA SER A 220 4.97 -6.19 10.06
C SER A 220 4.96 -5.53 8.67
N VAL A 221 3.97 -5.87 7.84
CA VAL A 221 3.86 -5.39 6.46
C VAL A 221 2.42 -5.05 6.11
N LEU A 222 2.25 -3.95 5.37
CA LEU A 222 0.99 -3.56 4.76
C LEU A 222 1.10 -3.80 3.25
N TYR A 223 0.19 -4.57 2.67
CA TYR A 223 0.14 -4.84 1.24
C TYR A 223 -0.94 -4.00 0.56
N THR A 224 -0.58 -3.43 -0.59
CA THR A 224 -1.50 -2.70 -1.48
C THR A 224 -1.37 -3.23 -2.90
N GLU A 225 -2.45 -3.27 -3.66
CA GLU A 225 -2.45 -3.54 -5.09
C GLU A 225 -2.86 -2.28 -5.85
N MET A 226 -1.95 -1.78 -6.69
CA MET A 226 -2.15 -0.57 -7.47
C MET A 226 -2.33 -0.89 -8.94
N LEU A 227 -3.34 -0.30 -9.56
CA LEU A 227 -3.43 -0.23 -11.02
C LEU A 227 -2.52 0.90 -11.52
N LEU A 228 -1.59 0.56 -12.41
CA LEU A 228 -0.59 1.46 -12.98
C LEU A 228 -0.65 1.42 -14.51
N HIS A 229 -0.34 2.57 -15.13
CA HIS A 229 -0.13 2.68 -16.56
C HIS A 229 1.36 2.63 -16.86
N ARG A 230 1.79 1.82 -17.83
CA ARG A 230 3.22 1.62 -18.14
C ARG A 230 3.99 2.93 -18.33
N GLU A 231 3.46 3.83 -19.15
CA GLU A 231 4.14 5.09 -19.51
C GLU A 231 4.16 6.12 -18.38
N PHE A 232 3.18 6.05 -17.48
CA PHE A 232 2.96 7.05 -16.45
C PHE A 232 3.12 6.48 -15.04
N SER A 233 3.66 5.27 -14.89
CA SER A 233 3.65 4.51 -13.62
C SER A 233 4.30 5.27 -12.48
N ILE A 234 5.48 5.86 -12.72
CA ILE A 234 6.21 6.69 -11.74
C ILE A 234 5.40 7.95 -11.39
N GLN A 235 4.81 8.61 -12.39
CA GLN A 235 4.01 9.82 -12.19
C GLN A 235 2.74 9.52 -11.39
N ILE A 236 2.03 8.44 -11.73
CA ILE A 236 0.85 7.95 -11.01
C ILE A 236 1.21 7.59 -9.56
N PHE A 237 2.35 6.91 -9.37
CA PHE A 237 2.83 6.55 -8.04
C PHE A 237 3.13 7.79 -7.19
N TRP A 238 3.80 8.80 -7.77
CA TRP A 238 4.09 10.06 -7.07
C TRP A 238 2.83 10.86 -6.77
N LYS A 239 1.89 10.97 -7.72
CA LYS A 239 0.59 11.64 -7.52
C LYS A 239 -0.29 10.98 -6.45
N ARG A 240 -0.03 9.72 -6.10
CA ARG A 240 -0.73 8.99 -5.04
C ARG A 240 0.00 8.98 -3.70
N LEU A 241 1.28 9.37 -3.68
CA LEU A 241 2.13 9.45 -2.48
C LEU A 241 2.34 10.90 -2.01
N TRP A 242 2.17 11.87 -2.91
CA TRP A 242 2.28 13.34 -2.71
C TRP A 242 3.65 13.87 -2.28
N SER A 243 4.66 13.00 -2.18
CA SER A 243 6.04 13.42 -1.97
C SER A 243 7.01 12.30 -2.37
N SER A 244 8.30 12.53 -2.16
CA SER A 244 9.33 11.53 -2.36
C SER A 244 9.21 10.38 -1.35
N VAL A 245 9.62 9.17 -1.76
CA VAL A 245 9.61 7.99 -0.88
C VAL A 245 10.45 8.19 0.39
N PRO A 246 11.63 8.84 0.38
CA PRO A 246 12.36 9.13 1.62
C PRO A 246 11.61 10.09 2.57
N ALA A 247 10.97 11.14 2.04
CA ALA A 247 10.20 12.08 2.85
C ALA A 247 9.02 11.39 3.54
N ILE A 248 8.20 10.65 2.78
CA ILE A 248 7.11 9.87 3.37
C ILE A 248 7.65 8.75 4.27
N GLY A 249 8.75 8.10 3.90
CA GLY A 249 9.40 7.08 4.73
C GLY A 249 9.79 7.58 6.13
N LEU A 250 10.26 8.82 6.24
CA LEU A 250 10.61 9.46 7.51
C LEU A 250 9.39 9.98 8.26
N LEU A 251 8.50 10.72 7.58
CA LEU A 251 7.33 11.36 8.19
C LEU A 251 6.25 10.34 8.59
N LEU A 252 5.90 9.44 7.68
CA LEU A 252 4.88 8.42 7.90
C LEU A 252 5.45 7.19 8.62
N GLY A 253 6.69 6.80 8.32
CA GLY A 253 7.32 5.58 8.87
C GLY A 253 7.13 4.32 8.02
N LEU A 254 6.71 4.47 6.76
CA LEU A 254 6.53 3.38 5.81
C LEU A 254 7.20 3.69 4.47
N ALA A 255 7.86 2.70 3.88
CA ALA A 255 8.38 2.78 2.52
C ALA A 255 8.15 1.47 1.75
N PRO A 256 8.05 1.52 0.40
CA PRO A 256 7.97 0.31 -0.42
C PRO A 256 9.22 -0.55 -0.25
N ARG A 257 9.06 -1.83 0.09
CA ARG A 257 10.20 -2.74 0.30
C ARG A 257 11.06 -2.91 -0.96
N SER A 258 10.42 -2.91 -2.14
CA SER A 258 11.10 -3.00 -3.43
C SER A 258 11.92 -1.75 -3.74
N TYR A 259 11.47 -0.56 -3.32
CA TYR A 259 12.24 0.68 -3.42
C TYR A 259 13.49 0.62 -2.53
N LEU A 260 13.36 0.07 -1.32
CA LEU A 260 14.50 -0.08 -0.40
C LEU A 260 15.49 -1.14 -0.90
N SER A 261 14.99 -2.29 -1.38
CA SER A 261 15.82 -3.45 -1.77
C SER A 261 16.36 -3.40 -3.19
N LEU A 262 15.78 -2.55 -4.07
CA LEU A 262 16.02 -2.48 -5.52
C LEU A 262 15.60 -3.70 -6.34
N PHE A 263 14.87 -4.61 -5.73
CA PHE A 263 14.22 -5.71 -6.42
C PHE A 263 12.91 -6.07 -5.70
N SER A 264 12.04 -6.79 -6.40
CA SER A 264 10.87 -7.44 -5.82
C SER A 264 11.02 -8.95 -5.90
N SER A 265 10.51 -9.66 -4.89
CA SER A 265 10.39 -11.13 -4.95
C SER A 265 9.17 -11.60 -5.74
N THR A 266 8.34 -10.68 -6.24
CA THR A 266 7.15 -10.99 -7.05
C THR A 266 7.37 -10.54 -8.49
N SER A 267 7.00 -11.37 -9.47
CA SER A 267 7.15 -11.05 -10.88
C SER A 267 5.85 -10.53 -11.51
N ASN A 268 5.96 -9.39 -12.18
CA ASN A 268 4.99 -8.87 -13.15
C ASN A 268 5.54 -8.96 -14.60
N ALA A 269 6.69 -9.62 -14.80
CA ALA A 269 7.44 -9.64 -16.06
C ALA A 269 6.57 -10.01 -17.27
N HIS A 270 5.65 -10.97 -17.08
CA HIS A 270 4.73 -11.42 -18.11
C HIS A 270 3.86 -10.28 -18.68
N MET A 271 3.38 -9.36 -17.83
CA MET A 271 2.64 -8.16 -18.23
C MET A 271 3.48 -7.19 -19.06
N HIS A 272 4.81 -7.30 -19.01
CA HIS A 272 5.70 -6.42 -19.74
C HIS A 272 6.08 -6.92 -21.15
N THR A 273 5.71 -8.14 -21.54
CA THR A 273 6.16 -8.76 -22.80
C THR A 273 5.31 -8.46 -24.04
N THR A 274 4.17 -7.80 -23.92
CA THR A 274 3.23 -7.46 -25.02
C THR A 274 2.80 -6.01 -24.93
N VAL A 275 3.74 -5.12 -25.29
CA VAL A 275 3.67 -3.68 -25.04
C VAL A 275 2.49 -2.99 -25.73
N ASN A 276 2.10 -3.46 -26.91
CA ASN A 276 1.08 -2.80 -27.74
C ASN A 276 -0.35 -3.23 -27.43
N GLU A 277 -0.53 -4.30 -26.65
CA GLU A 277 -1.86 -4.88 -26.42
C GLU A 277 -2.49 -4.38 -25.12
N PHE A 278 -1.70 -4.16 -24.04
CA PHE A 278 -2.23 -3.85 -22.71
C PHE A 278 -1.37 -2.84 -21.93
N PRO A 279 -1.76 -1.55 -21.89
CA PRO A 279 -0.96 -0.50 -21.24
C PRO A 279 -1.11 -0.46 -19.71
N LEU A 280 -2.14 -1.11 -19.15
CA LEU A 280 -2.44 -1.15 -17.72
C LEU A 280 -1.96 -2.47 -17.10
N PHE A 281 -1.39 -2.39 -15.89
CA PHE A 281 -1.00 -3.55 -15.10
C PHE A 281 -1.23 -3.30 -13.61
N THR A 282 -1.37 -4.37 -12.84
CA THR A 282 -1.48 -4.30 -11.38
C THR A 282 -0.14 -4.63 -10.72
N GLU A 283 0.23 -3.85 -9.71
CA GLU A 283 1.45 -4.07 -8.93
C GLU A 283 1.11 -4.19 -7.44
N ARG A 284 1.57 -5.27 -6.83
CA ARG A 284 1.48 -5.49 -5.39
C ARG A 284 2.70 -4.85 -4.72
N ILE A 285 2.45 -3.88 -3.86
CA ILE A 285 3.49 -3.11 -3.16
C ILE A 285 3.46 -3.46 -1.66
N PRO A 286 4.53 -4.06 -1.11
CA PRO A 286 4.70 -4.23 0.33
C PRO A 286 5.27 -2.95 0.97
N TRP A 287 4.57 -2.40 1.94
CA TRP A 287 4.97 -1.25 2.74
C TRP A 287 5.48 -1.70 4.10
N VAL A 288 6.69 -1.28 4.45
CA VAL A 288 7.39 -1.71 5.67
C VAL A 288 8.04 -0.53 6.38
N ASN A 289 8.33 -0.70 7.66
CA ASN A 289 9.24 0.20 8.37
C ASN A 289 10.62 0.18 7.69
N PRO A 290 11.18 1.33 7.26
CA PRO A 290 12.48 1.40 6.56
C PRO A 290 13.65 0.74 7.30
N THR A 291 13.61 0.67 8.64
CA THR A 291 14.68 0.11 9.46
C THR A 291 14.53 -1.38 9.74
N SER A 292 13.37 -1.97 9.42
CA SER A 292 13.01 -3.32 9.88
C SER A 292 13.91 -4.45 9.37
N GLY A 293 14.66 -4.24 8.29
CA GLY A 293 15.64 -5.20 7.77
C GLY A 293 17.06 -5.02 8.29
N ASP A 294 17.33 -4.00 9.10
CA ASP A 294 18.64 -3.79 9.72
C ASP A 294 18.71 -4.43 11.11
N LYS A 295 19.50 -5.50 11.24
CA LYS A 295 19.69 -6.22 12.51
C LYS A 295 20.24 -5.34 13.65
N PHE A 296 20.97 -4.26 13.34
CA PHE A 296 21.56 -3.36 14.35
C PHE A 296 20.62 -2.21 14.74
N ALA A 297 19.61 -1.92 13.91
CA ALA A 297 18.61 -0.91 14.22
C ALA A 297 17.54 -1.38 15.23
N ASN A 298 17.48 -2.69 15.51
CA ASN A 298 16.33 -3.37 16.12
C ASN A 298 16.55 -3.82 17.59
N SER A 299 17.20 -3.02 18.45
CA SER A 299 17.28 -3.35 19.89
C SER A 299 15.99 -2.96 20.62
N GLU A 300 15.52 -3.82 21.53
CA GLU A 300 14.16 -3.93 22.11
C GLU A 300 13.52 -2.68 22.74
N SER A 301 14.22 -1.55 22.90
CA SER A 301 13.74 -0.45 23.76
C SER A 301 13.68 0.96 23.18
N ASN A 302 14.21 1.28 21.98
CA ASN A 302 14.28 2.69 21.57
C ASN A 302 14.04 2.88 20.06
N THR A 303 12.86 3.40 19.71
CA THR A 303 12.73 4.17 18.46
C THR A 303 13.33 5.54 18.75
N SER A 304 14.52 5.82 18.21
CA SER A 304 15.14 7.14 18.41
C SER A 304 14.22 8.22 17.82
N PRO A 305 13.85 9.25 18.60
CA PRO A 305 13.02 10.34 18.09
C PRO A 305 13.75 11.05 16.95
N ILE A 306 12.98 11.40 15.92
CA ILE A 306 13.49 12.10 14.74
C ILE A 306 13.34 13.60 15.00
N PHE A 307 14.44 14.34 15.01
CA PHE A 307 14.43 15.79 15.19
C PHE A 307 14.48 16.52 13.86
N PHE A 308 13.67 17.55 13.71
CA PHE A 308 13.68 18.48 12.57
C PHE A 308 13.86 19.93 13.04
N ASP A 309 14.45 20.77 12.18
CA ASP A 309 14.25 22.21 12.32
C ASP A 309 12.79 22.57 12.01
N ALA A 310 12.25 23.60 12.67
CA ALA A 310 10.87 24.00 12.51
C ALA A 310 10.54 24.45 11.09
N ASP A 311 11.42 25.25 10.47
CA ASP A 311 11.19 25.77 9.12
C ASP A 311 11.34 24.66 8.08
N ASP A 312 12.27 23.75 8.32
CA ASP A 312 12.51 22.60 7.46
C ASP A 312 11.32 21.63 7.44
N LEU A 313 10.74 21.34 8.62
CA LEU A 313 9.56 20.50 8.71
C LEU A 313 8.34 21.18 8.08
N ALA A 314 8.18 22.49 8.29
CA ALA A 314 7.09 23.26 7.69
C ALA A 314 7.12 23.19 6.15
N ARG A 315 8.30 23.35 5.54
CA ARG A 315 8.47 23.21 4.09
C ARG A 315 8.15 21.81 3.57
N LEU A 316 8.66 20.76 4.23
CA LEU A 316 8.36 19.37 3.86
C LEU A 316 6.86 19.04 3.94
N LEU A 317 6.17 19.56 4.95
CA LEU A 317 4.72 19.41 5.09
C LEU A 317 3.97 20.22 4.02
N PHE A 318 4.44 21.44 3.73
CA PHE A 318 3.87 22.28 2.68
C PHE A 318 4.02 21.64 1.29
N ASP A 319 5.15 21.02 0.97
CA ASP A 319 5.34 20.29 -0.31
C ASP A 319 4.29 19.19 -0.51
N VAL A 320 3.98 18.44 0.56
CA VAL A 320 2.91 17.43 0.55
C VAL A 320 1.55 18.09 0.31
N TYR A 321 1.25 19.18 1.03
CA TYR A 321 0.00 19.94 0.86
C TYR A 321 -0.15 20.53 -0.55
N HIS A 322 0.93 21.06 -1.10
CA HIS A 322 0.96 21.67 -2.43
C HIS A 322 0.61 20.64 -3.51
N GLU A 323 1.22 19.45 -3.47
CA GLU A 323 0.89 18.37 -4.41
C GLU A 323 -0.54 17.82 -4.19
N MET A 324 -1.07 17.85 -2.95
CA MET A 324 -2.44 17.45 -2.65
C MET A 324 -3.50 18.41 -3.22
N ILE A 325 -3.21 19.73 -3.24
CA ILE A 325 -4.17 20.77 -3.66
C ILE A 325 -4.09 21.11 -5.15
N ASP A 326 -3.12 20.57 -5.89
CA ASP A 326 -2.96 20.77 -7.35
C ASP A 326 -4.29 20.54 -8.11
N TYR A 327 -5.07 19.54 -7.68
CA TYR A 327 -6.40 19.23 -8.22
C TYR A 327 -7.39 20.40 -8.15
N ASP A 328 -7.32 21.22 -7.11
CA ASP A 328 -8.23 22.34 -6.89
C ASP A 328 -7.77 23.62 -7.62
N THR A 329 -6.56 23.63 -8.20
CA THR A 329 -5.98 24.77 -8.94
C THR A 329 -6.16 24.69 -10.46
N ILE A 330 -6.73 23.58 -10.97
CA ILE A 330 -6.86 23.34 -12.42
C ILE A 330 -7.86 24.34 -13.04
N SER A 331 -7.37 25.23 -13.90
CA SER A 331 -8.23 26.20 -14.60
C SER A 331 -9.30 25.54 -15.48
N ARG A 332 -10.49 26.16 -15.54
CA ARG A 332 -11.62 25.72 -16.38
C ARG A 332 -11.27 25.57 -17.86
N THR A 333 -10.41 26.44 -18.39
CA THR A 333 -9.96 26.38 -19.79
C THR A 333 -9.11 25.14 -20.06
N ARG A 334 -8.33 24.68 -19.07
CA ARG A 334 -7.54 23.44 -19.16
C ARG A 334 -8.44 22.21 -19.07
N THR A 335 -9.43 22.22 -18.18
CA THR A 335 -10.43 21.14 -18.02
C THR A 335 -11.07 20.72 -19.33
N LEU A 336 -11.48 21.69 -20.15
CA LEU A 336 -12.13 21.42 -21.45
C LEU A 336 -11.22 20.80 -22.51
N ARG A 337 -9.90 20.74 -22.27
CA ARG A 337 -8.90 20.18 -23.20
C ARG A 337 -8.37 18.82 -22.77
N LEU A 338 -8.78 18.32 -21.60
CA LEU A 338 -8.32 17.03 -21.08
C LEU A 338 -8.98 15.89 -21.87
N SER A 339 -8.18 14.86 -22.19
CA SER A 339 -8.71 13.60 -22.74
C SER A 339 -9.57 12.86 -21.70
N PRO A 340 -10.43 11.90 -22.12
CA PRO A 340 -11.23 11.11 -21.18
C PRO A 340 -10.40 10.41 -20.08
N SER A 341 -9.22 9.89 -20.42
CA SER A 341 -8.31 9.25 -19.45
C SER A 341 -7.68 10.27 -18.49
N GLU A 342 -7.34 11.48 -18.98
CA GLU A 342 -6.86 12.56 -18.12
C GLU A 342 -7.96 13.07 -17.19
N LEU A 343 -9.20 13.19 -17.65
CA LEU A 343 -10.35 13.56 -16.82
C LEU A 343 -10.55 12.57 -15.67
N GLN A 344 -10.45 11.27 -15.94
CA GLN A 344 -10.58 10.22 -14.92
C GLN A 344 -9.46 10.29 -13.87
N THR A 345 -8.22 10.53 -14.28
CA THR A 345 -7.06 10.60 -13.36
C THR A 345 -6.96 11.92 -12.60
N THR A 346 -7.46 13.02 -13.17
CA THR A 346 -7.45 14.37 -12.57
C THR A 346 -8.70 14.67 -11.73
N SER A 347 -9.65 13.75 -11.62
CA SER A 347 -10.93 14.01 -10.94
C SER A 347 -11.29 13.04 -9.82
N ASP A 348 -10.33 12.20 -9.38
CA ASP A 348 -10.50 11.33 -8.21
C ASP A 348 -9.52 11.66 -7.06
N PRO A 349 -9.59 12.88 -6.49
CA PRO A 349 -8.74 13.23 -5.37
C PRO A 349 -9.24 12.53 -4.10
N HIS A 350 -8.60 11.44 -3.66
CA HIS A 350 -8.90 10.80 -2.37
C HIS A 350 -8.47 11.62 -1.13
N PHE A 351 -8.13 12.88 -1.32
CA PHE A 351 -7.62 13.76 -0.28
C PHE A 351 -8.68 14.79 0.15
N THR A 352 -8.77 15.02 1.46
CA THR A 352 -9.46 16.16 2.08
C THR A 352 -8.48 16.89 2.99
N ARG A 353 -8.80 18.13 3.40
CA ARG A 353 -7.95 18.89 4.33
C ARG A 353 -7.77 18.16 5.67
N GLU A 354 -8.75 17.34 6.07
CA GLU A 354 -8.64 16.43 7.20
C GLU A 354 -7.55 15.38 7.03
N THR A 355 -7.40 14.77 5.84
CA THR A 355 -6.28 13.85 5.58
C THR A 355 -4.94 14.51 5.90
N PHE A 356 -4.76 15.78 5.51
CA PHE A 356 -3.51 16.51 5.79
C PHE A 356 -3.39 16.83 7.28
N ALA A 357 -4.47 17.25 7.94
CA ALA A 357 -4.46 17.49 9.38
C ALA A 357 -4.11 16.23 10.18
N MET A 358 -4.71 15.08 9.83
CA MET A 358 -4.35 13.78 10.42
C MET A 358 -2.89 13.40 10.14
N PHE A 359 -2.38 13.71 8.94
CA PHE A 359 -0.98 13.49 8.62
C PHE A 359 -0.05 14.35 9.48
N VAL A 360 -0.36 15.63 9.67
CA VAL A 360 0.41 16.53 10.54
C VAL A 360 0.33 16.07 12.00
N ALA A 361 -0.83 15.60 12.46
CA ALA A 361 -0.99 15.01 13.79
C ALA A 361 -0.13 13.74 13.97
N HIS A 362 -0.10 12.89 12.95
CA HIS A 362 0.76 11.71 12.90
C HIS A 362 2.25 12.08 12.97
N VAL A 363 2.67 13.09 12.21
CA VAL A 363 4.03 13.63 12.21
C VAL A 363 4.39 14.23 13.57
N LYS A 364 3.47 14.95 14.22
CA LYS A 364 3.63 15.48 15.58
C LYS A 364 3.92 14.37 16.61
N GLY A 365 3.25 13.23 16.48
CA GLY A 365 3.46 12.07 17.34
C GLY A 365 4.81 11.37 17.13
N ARG A 366 5.40 11.48 15.93
CA ARG A 366 6.62 10.76 15.53
C ARG A 366 7.90 11.61 15.59
N THR A 367 7.77 12.93 15.55
CA THR A 367 8.89 13.85 15.42
C THR A 367 9.07 14.74 16.65
N ARG A 368 10.25 15.37 16.73
CA ARG A 368 10.60 16.40 17.70
C ARG A 368 11.20 17.59 16.95
N LEU A 369 11.14 18.77 17.57
CA LEU A 369 11.74 19.98 17.01
C LEU A 369 13.03 20.32 17.75
N VAL A 370 14.03 20.77 17.00
CA VAL A 370 15.31 21.24 17.55
C VAL A 370 15.14 22.65 18.08
N ASP A 371 15.38 22.87 19.38
CA ASP A 371 15.43 24.18 20.03
C ASP A 371 14.21 25.11 19.75
N ASN A 372 13.09 24.56 19.28
CA ASN A 372 11.91 25.28 18.80
C ASN A 372 10.63 24.61 19.32
N THR A 373 9.55 25.39 19.41
CA THR A 373 8.23 24.89 19.80
C THR A 373 7.44 24.44 18.56
N TRP A 374 6.48 23.54 18.77
CA TRP A 374 5.52 23.15 17.73
C TRP A 374 4.76 24.36 17.15
N SER A 375 4.52 25.38 17.98
CA SER A 375 3.90 26.64 17.55
C SER A 375 4.68 27.30 16.41
N LYS A 376 6.00 27.45 16.54
CA LYS A 376 6.82 28.08 15.50
C LYS A 376 6.76 27.33 14.17
N MET A 377 6.78 25.99 14.20
CA MET A 377 6.61 25.18 12.99
C MET A 377 5.25 25.42 12.34
N MET A 378 4.18 25.48 13.14
CA MET A 378 2.84 25.80 12.64
C MET A 378 2.76 27.21 12.06
N ASP A 379 3.40 28.21 12.68
CA ASP A 379 3.42 29.59 12.17
C ASP A 379 4.08 29.65 10.77
N SER A 380 5.21 28.95 10.59
CA SER A 380 5.89 28.84 9.29
C SER A 380 5.05 28.10 8.25
N LEU A 381 4.38 26.99 8.63
CA LEU A 381 3.50 26.25 7.74
C LEU A 381 2.26 27.06 7.34
N ASP A 382 1.63 27.73 8.30
CA ASP A 382 0.47 28.58 8.06
C ASP A 382 0.81 29.72 7.10
N ALA A 383 1.98 30.36 7.26
CA ALA A 383 2.44 31.40 6.35
C ALA A 383 2.58 30.88 4.90
N LEU A 384 3.15 29.68 4.71
CA LEU A 384 3.29 29.06 3.39
C LEU A 384 1.93 28.72 2.77
N VAL A 385 1.04 28.10 3.54
CA VAL A 385 -0.30 27.71 3.08
C VAL A 385 -1.16 28.94 2.78
N ALA A 386 -1.14 29.95 3.64
CA ALA A 386 -1.90 31.18 3.46
C ALA A 386 -1.41 31.96 2.22
N TYR A 387 -0.09 32.07 2.04
CA TYR A 387 0.50 32.69 0.84
C TYR A 387 0.08 31.96 -0.44
N HIS A 388 0.16 30.62 -0.45
CA HIS A 388 -0.30 29.83 -1.59
C HIS A 388 -1.81 29.97 -1.83
N GLY A 389 -2.60 30.01 -0.75
CA GLY A 389 -4.04 30.22 -0.79
C GLY A 389 -4.41 31.56 -1.43
N ASP A 390 -3.73 32.64 -1.04
CA ASP A 390 -3.92 33.97 -1.61
C ASP A 390 -3.59 33.99 -3.12
N GLN A 391 -2.41 33.47 -3.50
CA GLN A 391 -1.96 33.44 -4.90
C GLN A 391 -2.89 32.64 -5.84
N ASN A 392 -3.60 31.65 -5.30
CA ASN A 392 -4.47 30.75 -6.10
C ASN A 392 -5.97 30.96 -5.85
N SER A 393 -6.38 31.99 -5.08
CA SER A 393 -7.78 32.20 -4.69
C SER A 393 -8.40 31.01 -3.93
N LEU A 394 -7.61 30.37 -3.06
CA LEU A 394 -7.95 29.20 -2.25
C LEU A 394 -7.89 29.49 -0.73
N LEU A 395 -8.10 30.74 -0.32
CA LEU A 395 -8.03 31.11 1.10
C LEU A 395 -9.09 30.39 1.96
N ASN A 396 -10.22 30.01 1.37
CA ASN A 396 -11.24 29.15 1.98
C ASN A 396 -10.69 27.78 2.39
N HIS A 397 -9.74 27.22 1.61
CA HIS A 397 -9.11 25.93 1.91
C HIS A 397 -8.15 26.05 3.10
N PHE A 398 -7.53 27.21 3.31
CA PHE A 398 -6.70 27.47 4.48
C PHE A 398 -7.54 27.45 5.76
N TYR A 399 -8.70 28.12 5.78
CA TYR A 399 -9.59 28.10 6.95
C TYR A 399 -10.15 26.72 7.28
N ASP A 400 -10.58 25.95 6.27
CA ASP A 400 -10.96 24.54 6.45
C ASP A 400 -9.81 23.75 7.07
N LEU A 401 -8.59 23.91 6.55
CA LEU A 401 -7.43 23.22 7.11
C LEU A 401 -7.17 23.60 8.56
N LYS A 402 -7.21 24.89 8.92
CA LYS A 402 -7.03 25.35 10.31
C LYS A 402 -8.05 24.68 11.24
N HIS A 403 -9.29 24.58 10.79
CA HIS A 403 -10.33 23.89 11.54
C HIS A 403 -10.00 22.39 11.74
N GLN A 404 -9.62 21.68 10.68
CA GLN A 404 -9.22 20.28 10.78
C GLN A 404 -7.99 20.07 11.68
N MET A 405 -7.01 20.98 11.67
CA MET A 405 -5.83 20.93 12.55
C MET A 405 -6.22 21.01 14.04
N ARG A 406 -7.25 21.80 14.39
CA ARG A 406 -7.78 21.88 15.77
C ARG A 406 -8.48 20.58 16.17
N LEU A 407 -9.36 20.04 15.31
CA LEU A 407 -10.07 18.78 15.56
C LEU A 407 -9.14 17.59 15.79
N HIS A 408 -7.99 17.58 15.11
CA HIS A 408 -7.01 16.50 15.19
C HIS A 408 -5.87 16.78 16.20
N GLY A 409 -6.04 17.73 17.12
CA GLY A 409 -5.09 18.00 18.21
C GLY A 409 -3.70 18.47 17.74
N VAL A 410 -3.59 18.97 16.51
CA VAL A 410 -2.35 19.56 15.99
C VAL A 410 -2.09 20.89 16.67
N VAL A 411 -3.14 21.70 16.82
CA VAL A 411 -3.18 22.96 17.58
C VAL A 411 -4.29 22.88 18.64
N PRO A 412 -4.28 23.75 19.67
CA PRO A 412 -5.33 23.77 20.70
C PRO A 412 -6.73 23.90 20.09
N LEU A 413 -7.69 23.15 20.64
CA LEU A 413 -9.08 23.20 20.22
C LEU A 413 -9.74 24.50 20.71
N GLU A 414 -10.48 25.17 19.83
CA GLU A 414 -11.32 26.32 20.13
C GLU A 414 -12.80 25.88 20.23
N GLU A 415 -13.71 26.80 20.60
CA GLU A 415 -15.14 26.48 20.71
C GLU A 415 -15.72 26.08 19.36
N THR A 416 -15.93 24.77 19.20
CA THR A 416 -16.31 24.11 17.95
C THR A 416 -17.75 23.60 18.05
N ILE A 417 -18.50 23.75 16.95
CA ILE A 417 -19.91 23.36 16.83
C ILE A 417 -20.13 22.50 15.58
N CYS A 418 -21.12 21.63 15.61
CA CYS A 418 -21.52 20.82 14.48
C CYS A 418 -22.72 21.46 13.78
N VAL A 419 -22.56 21.77 12.49
CA VAL A 419 -23.67 22.15 11.63
C VAL A 419 -24.25 20.88 11.01
N VAL A 420 -25.56 20.70 11.11
CA VAL A 420 -26.31 19.61 10.52
C VAL A 420 -27.30 20.20 9.51
N LEU A 421 -27.18 19.79 8.26
CA LEU A 421 -28.00 20.19 7.13
C LEU A 421 -28.86 19.00 6.68
N THR A 422 -30.18 19.14 6.78
CA THR A 422 -31.15 18.20 6.21
C THR A 422 -31.46 18.63 4.78
N VAL A 423 -30.93 17.87 3.83
CA VAL A 423 -31.08 18.11 2.39
C VAL A 423 -32.26 17.29 1.86
N PRO A 424 -33.30 17.95 1.30
CA PRO A 424 -34.43 17.25 0.70
C PRO A 424 -34.00 16.23 -0.34
N SER A 425 -34.59 15.04 -0.30
CA SER A 425 -34.24 13.95 -1.23
C SER A 425 -34.32 14.38 -2.69
N ALA A 426 -35.31 15.19 -3.07
CA ALA A 426 -35.51 15.68 -4.44
C ALA A 426 -34.36 16.57 -4.95
N SER A 427 -33.64 17.27 -4.06
CA SER A 427 -32.48 18.09 -4.43
C SER A 427 -31.30 17.26 -4.97
N LEU A 428 -31.32 15.94 -4.74
CA LEU A 428 -30.28 15.00 -5.18
C LEU A 428 -30.64 14.27 -6.49
N ASP A 429 -31.80 14.57 -7.08
CA ASP A 429 -32.22 14.02 -8.38
C ASP A 429 -31.21 14.24 -9.53
N PRO A 430 -30.48 15.38 -9.62
CA PRO A 430 -29.42 15.54 -10.61
C PRO A 430 -28.35 14.44 -10.53
N LEU A 431 -28.00 13.99 -9.32
CA LEU A 431 -27.05 12.89 -9.12
C LEU A 431 -27.68 11.56 -9.57
N ARG A 432 -28.95 11.32 -9.21
CA ARG A 432 -29.68 10.10 -9.61
C ARG A 432 -29.79 9.96 -11.13
N LYS A 433 -30.05 11.08 -11.83
CA LYS A 433 -30.18 11.12 -13.30
C LYS A 433 -28.89 10.75 -14.05
N ARG A 434 -27.72 10.95 -13.43
CA ARG A 434 -26.42 10.65 -14.03
C ARG A 434 -25.72 9.43 -13.42
N CYS A 435 -26.39 8.66 -12.56
CA CYS A 435 -25.88 7.38 -12.06
C CYS A 435 -25.88 6.34 -13.20
N PRO A 436 -24.79 5.58 -13.46
CA PRO A 436 -23.58 5.39 -12.66
C PRO A 436 -22.34 6.06 -13.27
N LEU A 437 -22.22 7.39 -13.15
CA LEU A 437 -21.04 8.13 -13.58
C LEU A 437 -19.81 7.78 -12.72
N GLU A 438 -18.66 7.52 -13.36
CA GLU A 438 -17.37 7.25 -12.71
C GLU A 438 -16.29 8.25 -13.17
N PRO A 439 -15.50 8.87 -12.27
CA PRO A 439 -15.54 8.73 -10.81
C PRO A 439 -16.78 9.38 -10.18
N THR A 440 -17.28 8.78 -9.09
CA THR A 440 -18.45 9.29 -8.35
C THR A 440 -18.21 10.74 -7.86
N PRO A 441 -19.13 11.69 -8.08
CA PRO A 441 -18.98 13.07 -7.64
C PRO A 441 -18.89 13.16 -6.11
N ARG A 442 -17.96 13.99 -5.63
CA ARG A 442 -17.77 14.22 -4.19
C ARG A 442 -18.59 15.40 -3.72
N LEU A 443 -19.20 15.24 -2.55
CA LEU A 443 -19.99 16.28 -1.91
C LEU A 443 -19.10 17.11 -0.98
N VAL A 444 -19.35 18.41 -0.94
CA VAL A 444 -18.77 19.34 0.02
C VAL A 444 -19.87 20.26 0.55
N CYS A 445 -19.72 20.70 1.79
CA CYS A 445 -20.58 21.73 2.36
C CYS A 445 -19.86 23.07 2.32
N GLU A 446 -20.61 24.13 2.08
CA GLU A 446 -20.12 25.50 2.14
C GLU A 446 -21.07 26.34 2.96
N TYR A 447 -20.56 27.38 3.60
CA TYR A 447 -21.38 28.42 4.17
C TYR A 447 -20.73 29.79 3.97
N GLY A 448 -21.55 30.83 3.96
CA GLY A 448 -21.11 32.20 3.70
C GLY A 448 -22.28 33.17 3.62
N VAL A 449 -21.96 34.42 3.29
CA VAL A 449 -22.89 35.55 3.18
C VAL A 449 -22.70 36.26 1.85
N ASP A 450 -23.78 36.84 1.30
CA ASP A 450 -23.74 37.48 -0.03
C ASP A 450 -22.78 38.67 -0.15
N TYR A 451 -22.50 39.34 0.97
CA TYR A 451 -21.66 40.54 1.01
C TYR A 451 -20.18 40.24 1.27
N GLU A 452 -19.82 38.98 1.54
CA GLU A 452 -18.42 38.57 1.63
C GLU A 452 -18.03 37.78 0.37
N PRO A 453 -16.82 38.02 -0.17
CA PRO A 453 -16.35 37.33 -1.37
C PRO A 453 -15.92 35.88 -1.09
N LEU A 454 -15.78 35.48 0.17
CA LEU A 454 -15.19 34.21 0.57
C LEU A 454 -16.24 33.26 1.15
N ASP A 455 -16.60 32.23 0.37
CA ASP A 455 -17.40 31.10 0.85
C ASP A 455 -16.47 30.12 1.60
N LEU A 456 -16.81 29.70 2.82
CA LEU A 456 -16.01 28.75 3.61
C LEU A 456 -16.40 27.31 3.27
N THR A 457 -15.44 26.52 2.76
CA THR A 457 -15.67 25.17 2.22
C THR A 457 -15.21 24.07 3.18
N HIS A 458 -16.12 23.17 3.54
CA HIS A 458 -15.88 21.99 4.39
C HIS A 458 -15.92 20.71 3.57
N SER A 459 -14.76 20.06 3.47
CA SER A 459 -14.59 18.81 2.72
C SER A 459 -14.80 17.54 3.54
N SER A 460 -14.70 17.65 4.87
CA SER A 460 -14.88 16.56 5.82
C SER A 460 -16.29 16.54 6.40
N ILE A 461 -17.20 15.96 5.61
CA ILE A 461 -18.61 15.85 5.93
C ILE A 461 -18.97 14.40 6.28
N HIS A 462 -19.95 14.23 7.17
CA HIS A 462 -20.60 12.96 7.46
C HIS A 462 -22.02 13.01 6.92
N ALA A 463 -22.36 12.14 5.98
CA ALA A 463 -23.64 12.15 5.27
C ALA A 463 -24.35 10.81 5.42
N VAL A 464 -25.60 10.85 5.89
CA VAL A 464 -26.42 9.68 6.18
C VAL A 464 -27.83 9.91 5.67
N TRP A 465 -28.38 8.91 4.96
CA TRP A 465 -29.78 8.95 4.54
C TRP A 465 -30.67 8.66 5.74
N GLY A 466 -31.69 9.47 5.98
CA GLY A 466 -32.59 9.25 7.11
C GLY A 466 -33.16 10.53 7.72
N LYS A 467 -33.49 10.45 9.01
CA LYS A 467 -34.11 11.54 9.76
C LYS A 467 -33.34 11.83 11.04
N CYS A 468 -33.11 13.12 11.31
CA CYS A 468 -32.56 13.56 12.58
C CYS A 468 -33.68 13.67 13.63
N VAL A 469 -33.54 12.98 14.75
CA VAL A 469 -34.55 12.90 15.83
C VAL A 469 -33.94 13.28 17.18
N PRO A 470 -34.67 13.97 18.07
CA PRO A 470 -34.18 14.26 19.42
C PRO A 470 -34.04 12.97 20.24
N ILE A 471 -33.04 12.91 21.11
CA ILE A 471 -32.85 11.80 22.04
C ILE A 471 -33.71 12.04 23.29
N ASP A 472 -34.49 11.03 23.69
CA ASP A 472 -35.38 11.11 24.85
C ASP A 472 -34.64 11.57 26.12
N GLY A 473 -35.16 12.62 26.76
CA GLY A 473 -34.61 13.20 28.00
C GLY A 473 -33.49 14.22 27.81
N SER A 474 -33.23 14.69 26.58
CA SER A 474 -32.25 15.75 26.30
C SER A 474 -32.74 16.73 25.22
N ASP A 475 -32.91 18.01 25.57
CA ASP A 475 -33.39 19.05 24.65
C ASP A 475 -32.34 19.48 23.59
N GLU A 476 -31.07 19.08 23.73
CA GLU A 476 -29.96 19.53 22.87
C GLU A 476 -29.23 18.41 22.13
N LYS A 477 -29.71 17.16 22.20
CA LYS A 477 -29.04 16.01 21.59
C LYS A 477 -29.94 15.31 20.60
N TYR A 478 -29.34 14.94 19.48
CA TYR A 478 -30.03 14.31 18.37
C TYR A 478 -29.32 13.02 17.96
N ALA A 479 -30.10 12.08 17.42
CA ALA A 479 -29.64 10.88 16.76
C ALA A 479 -30.13 10.86 15.31
N ILE A 480 -29.56 9.99 14.49
CA ILE A 480 -30.03 9.74 13.13
C ILE A 480 -30.75 8.40 13.11
N GLU A 481 -32.01 8.42 12.68
CA GLU A 481 -32.74 7.23 12.24
C GLU A 481 -32.40 7.01 10.77
N GLU A 482 -31.52 6.04 10.49
CA GLU A 482 -31.01 5.78 9.15
C GLU A 482 -32.08 5.13 8.26
N ASP A 483 -32.18 5.59 7.01
CA ASP A 483 -32.98 4.96 5.96
C ASP A 483 -32.18 3.79 5.35
N PRO A 484 -32.61 2.53 5.56
CA PRO A 484 -31.88 1.38 5.05
C PRO A 484 -31.84 1.32 3.51
N GLU A 485 -32.75 2.01 2.81
CA GLU A 485 -32.76 2.05 1.34
C GLU A 485 -31.77 3.10 0.76
N GLY A 486 -31.11 3.88 1.61
CA GLY A 486 -30.02 4.79 1.26
C GLY A 486 -30.33 5.71 0.07
N PHE A 487 -29.45 5.71 -0.93
CA PHE A 487 -29.55 6.57 -2.13
C PHE A 487 -30.83 6.35 -2.96
N ARG A 488 -31.42 5.15 -2.88
CA ARG A 488 -32.67 4.77 -3.56
C ARG A 488 -33.91 5.01 -2.69
N GLY A 489 -33.70 5.28 -1.41
CA GLY A 489 -34.74 5.61 -0.44
C GLY A 489 -35.44 6.93 -0.75
N LYS A 490 -36.46 7.21 0.05
CA LYS A 490 -37.25 8.45 -0.04
C LYS A 490 -36.86 9.46 1.04
N SER A 491 -36.06 9.05 2.01
CA SER A 491 -35.63 9.93 3.09
C SER A 491 -34.71 11.02 2.58
N ASP A 492 -34.63 12.07 3.37
CA ASP A 492 -33.71 13.18 3.16
C ASP A 492 -32.28 12.75 3.49
N LEU A 493 -31.31 13.52 3.01
CA LEU A 493 -29.90 13.32 3.33
C LEU A 493 -29.53 14.25 4.48
N VAL A 494 -29.16 13.68 5.63
CA VAL A 494 -28.63 14.43 6.77
C VAL A 494 -27.12 14.52 6.62
N VAL A 495 -26.61 15.74 6.40
CA VAL A 495 -25.19 16.04 6.25
C VAL A 495 -24.70 16.82 7.45
N SER A 496 -23.56 16.45 8.03
CA SER A 496 -23.00 17.13 9.20
C SER A 496 -21.51 17.40 9.05
N PHE A 497 -21.07 18.56 9.53
CA PHE A 497 -19.66 18.96 9.55
C PHE A 497 -19.39 19.82 10.79
N TRP A 498 -18.12 19.88 11.20
CA TRP A 498 -17.68 20.71 12.32
C TRP A 498 -17.21 22.07 11.81
N THR A 499 -17.41 23.11 12.61
CA THR A 499 -16.88 24.44 12.31
C THR A 499 -16.67 25.28 13.57
N ASP A 500 -15.88 26.36 13.46
CA ASP A 500 -15.63 27.27 14.57
C ASP A 500 -16.86 28.16 14.83
N THR A 501 -17.20 28.37 16.10
CA THR A 501 -18.39 29.14 16.48
C THR A 501 -18.35 30.58 15.95
N GLU A 502 -17.15 31.18 15.91
CA GLU A 502 -16.93 32.55 15.44
C GLU A 502 -17.31 32.76 13.96
N MET A 503 -17.17 31.71 13.14
CA MET A 503 -17.45 31.78 11.70
C MET A 503 -18.95 31.80 11.38
N LEU A 504 -19.82 31.49 12.35
CA LEU A 504 -21.28 31.48 12.17
C LEU A 504 -21.98 32.76 12.68
N ILE A 505 -21.22 33.73 13.18
CA ILE A 505 -21.74 34.98 13.76
C ILE A 505 -22.34 35.96 12.72
N PRO A 506 -21.81 36.11 11.48
CA PRO A 506 -22.29 37.13 10.56
C PRO A 506 -23.79 37.02 10.21
N PRO A 507 -24.54 38.14 10.17
CA PRO A 507 -25.96 38.11 9.84
C PRO A 507 -26.19 37.69 8.39
N GLY A 508 -27.24 36.91 8.15
CA GLY A 508 -27.60 36.44 6.80
C GLY A 508 -26.83 35.19 6.36
N MET A 509 -26.17 34.49 7.28
CA MET A 509 -25.43 33.25 6.99
C MET A 509 -26.31 32.21 6.30
N ARG A 510 -25.80 31.64 5.22
CA ARG A 510 -26.43 30.51 4.50
C ARG A 510 -25.47 29.35 4.43
N VAL A 511 -26.03 28.15 4.39
CA VAL A 511 -25.30 26.89 4.25
C VAL A 511 -25.84 26.13 3.04
N TRP A 512 -24.96 25.50 2.27
CA TRP A 512 -25.36 24.72 1.11
C TRP A 512 -24.52 23.46 0.93
N LEU A 513 -25.16 22.46 0.32
CA LEU A 513 -24.51 21.27 -0.20
C LEU A 513 -24.24 21.46 -1.69
N ARG A 514 -23.05 21.11 -2.14
CA ARG A 514 -22.68 21.16 -3.57
C ARG A 514 -21.74 20.01 -3.94
N ILE A 515 -21.52 19.85 -5.24
CA ILE A 515 -20.48 18.97 -5.77
C ILE A 515 -19.13 19.71 -5.73
N ARG A 516 -18.07 19.03 -5.28
CA ARG A 516 -16.67 19.52 -5.32
C ARG A 516 -16.32 19.87 -6.76
N ASP A 517 -15.67 21.01 -6.96
CA ASP A 517 -15.24 21.43 -8.29
C ASP A 517 -14.08 20.54 -8.77
N THR A 518 -14.39 19.54 -9.59
CA THR A 518 -13.40 18.71 -10.28
C THR A 518 -13.65 18.81 -11.78
N PRO A 519 -12.62 18.63 -12.63
CA PRO A 519 -12.80 18.64 -14.09
C PRO A 519 -13.96 17.77 -14.56
N HIS A 520 -14.09 16.57 -13.99
CA HIS A 520 -15.19 15.65 -14.27
C HIS A 520 -16.56 16.15 -13.78
N ALA A 521 -16.65 16.73 -12.58
CA ALA A 521 -17.89 17.30 -12.06
C ALA A 521 -18.35 18.52 -12.88
N THR A 522 -17.43 19.40 -13.28
CA THR A 522 -17.75 20.57 -14.12
C THR A 522 -18.36 20.14 -15.45
N VAL A 523 -17.73 19.20 -16.15
CA VAL A 523 -18.22 18.70 -17.46
C VAL A 523 -19.58 18.01 -17.32
N ASN A 524 -19.83 17.31 -16.21
CA ASN A 524 -21.01 16.47 -16.05
C ASN A 524 -22.14 17.08 -15.20
N PHE A 525 -22.00 18.24 -14.60
CA PHE A 525 -23.08 18.77 -13.76
C PHE A 525 -23.34 20.27 -13.92
N MET A 526 -22.43 21.00 -14.57
CA MET A 526 -22.54 22.47 -14.70
C MET A 526 -23.76 22.91 -15.50
N ASP A 527 -24.18 22.14 -16.51
CA ASP A 527 -25.37 22.42 -17.31
C ASP A 527 -26.68 22.27 -16.52
N ILE A 528 -26.69 21.46 -15.46
CA ILE A 528 -27.87 21.21 -14.61
C ILE A 528 -27.85 22.08 -13.35
N LEU A 529 -26.70 22.15 -12.66
CA LEU A 529 -26.56 22.78 -11.34
C LEU A 529 -25.98 24.20 -11.39
N GLY A 530 -25.63 24.68 -12.59
CA GLY A 530 -25.00 25.97 -12.79
C GLY A 530 -23.53 26.03 -12.33
N PRO A 531 -22.92 27.23 -12.35
CA PRO A 531 -21.47 27.41 -12.17
C PRO A 531 -20.95 27.15 -10.76
N LYS A 532 -21.82 27.10 -9.74
CA LYS A 532 -21.47 26.75 -8.35
C LYS A 532 -21.76 25.27 -8.01
N LEU A 533 -22.28 24.47 -8.94
CA LEU A 533 -22.62 23.06 -8.73
C LEU A 533 -23.46 22.77 -7.46
N LYS A 534 -24.35 23.70 -7.11
CA LYS A 534 -25.12 23.70 -5.86
C LYS A 534 -26.29 22.72 -5.96
N LEU A 535 -26.44 21.86 -4.95
CA LEU A 535 -27.54 20.88 -4.86
C LEU A 535 -28.69 21.42 -4.01
N PHE A 536 -28.37 22.00 -2.85
CA PHE A 536 -29.36 22.54 -1.93
C PHE A 536 -28.76 23.65 -1.07
N GLU A 537 -29.56 24.64 -0.69
CA GLU A 537 -29.17 25.77 0.15
C GLU A 537 -30.29 26.09 1.13
N SER A 538 -29.92 26.47 2.36
CA SER A 538 -30.83 27.02 3.34
C SER A 538 -30.16 28.11 4.19
N ALA A 539 -30.98 28.97 4.80
CA ALA A 539 -30.51 29.95 5.77
C ALA A 539 -30.10 29.23 7.06
N LEU A 540 -29.02 29.68 7.72
CA LEU A 540 -28.54 29.07 8.96
C LEU A 540 -29.62 29.08 10.07
N ILE A 541 -30.51 30.07 10.05
CA ILE A 541 -31.61 30.24 11.01
C ILE A 541 -32.83 29.34 10.74
N ASP A 542 -32.87 28.65 9.60
CA ASP A 542 -34.00 27.79 9.22
C ASP A 542 -33.90 26.44 9.93
N ARG A 543 -34.57 26.35 11.09
CA ARG A 543 -34.59 25.15 11.94
C ARG A 543 -35.21 23.92 11.30
N ASN A 544 -35.91 24.05 10.17
CA ASN A 544 -36.44 22.89 9.45
C ASN A 544 -35.34 22.14 8.69
N HIS A 545 -34.31 22.86 8.25
CA HIS A 545 -33.23 22.31 7.44
C HIS A 545 -31.87 22.37 8.12
N VAL A 546 -31.68 23.22 9.13
CA VAL A 546 -30.38 23.44 9.77
C VAL A 546 -30.49 23.32 11.29
N LEU A 547 -29.64 22.47 11.87
CA LEU A 547 -29.41 22.40 13.30
C LEU A 547 -27.95 22.74 13.61
N VAL A 548 -27.72 23.47 14.70
CA VAL A 548 -26.38 23.77 15.21
C VAL A 548 -26.25 23.11 16.57
N LEU A 549 -25.38 22.11 16.68
CA LEU A 549 -25.30 21.19 17.80
C LEU A 549 -23.90 21.16 18.41
N ARG A 550 -23.79 20.90 19.72
CA ARG A 550 -22.50 20.68 20.39
C ARG A 550 -21.90 19.30 20.12
N GLU A 551 -22.75 18.33 19.83
CA GLU A 551 -22.36 16.95 19.51
C GLU A 551 -22.97 16.57 18.16
N ARG A 552 -22.18 15.93 17.29
CA ARG A 552 -22.65 15.44 16.00
C ARG A 552 -23.62 14.28 16.22
N PRO A 553 -24.81 14.27 15.58
CA PRO A 553 -25.74 13.17 15.68
C PRO A 553 -25.22 11.95 14.92
N MET A 554 -25.36 10.76 15.51
CA MET A 554 -24.98 9.48 14.91
C MET A 554 -26.17 8.50 14.99
N GLY A 555 -26.03 7.31 14.38
CA GLY A 555 -27.02 6.24 14.52
C GLY A 555 -27.15 5.69 15.95
N PHE A 556 -28.18 4.88 16.19
CA PHE A 556 -28.39 4.10 17.42
C PHE A 556 -28.41 4.90 18.75
N SER A 557 -29.01 6.10 18.75
CA SER A 557 -29.06 6.99 19.92
C SER A 557 -27.68 7.42 20.44
N GLN A 558 -26.66 7.40 19.57
CA GLN A 558 -25.32 7.86 19.91
C GLN A 558 -25.06 9.26 19.35
N THR A 559 -24.16 9.98 20.01
CA THR A 559 -23.63 11.26 19.55
C THR A 559 -22.11 11.19 19.51
N GLN A 560 -21.50 12.05 18.70
CA GLN A 560 -20.06 12.14 18.53
C GLN A 560 -19.58 13.53 18.96
N LYS A 561 -18.60 13.57 19.87
CA LYS A 561 -17.89 14.80 20.24
C LYS A 561 -16.84 15.17 19.21
N ALA A 562 -16.48 16.46 19.16
CA ALA A 562 -15.45 16.99 18.26
C ALA A 562 -14.05 16.44 18.58
N ASP A 563 -13.72 16.28 19.86
CA ASP A 563 -12.42 15.77 20.30
C ASP A 563 -12.32 14.25 20.14
N ARG A 564 -11.57 13.80 19.13
CA ARG A 564 -11.39 12.36 18.82
C ARG A 564 -9.93 11.93 18.72
N TYR A 565 -8.99 12.86 18.68
CA TYR A 565 -7.60 12.51 18.43
C TYR A 565 -6.88 12.11 19.72
N VAL A 566 -6.87 10.80 20.00
CA VAL A 566 -6.00 10.24 21.03
C VAL A 566 -4.57 10.25 20.50
N LEU A 567 -3.83 11.31 20.85
CA LEU A 567 -2.38 11.37 20.65
C LEU A 567 -1.76 10.10 21.22
N SER A 568 -1.00 9.38 20.39
CA SER A 568 -0.08 8.36 20.90
C SER A 568 0.83 9.02 21.93
N SER A 569 1.00 8.41 23.10
CA SER A 569 1.87 8.95 24.13
C SER A 569 3.23 9.33 23.51
N PRO A 570 3.75 10.54 23.79
CA PRO A 570 5.04 10.95 23.28
C PRO A 570 6.07 9.88 23.64
N ILE A 571 6.89 9.49 22.66
CA ILE A 571 8.00 8.56 22.89
C ILE A 571 8.87 9.16 24.01
N SER A 572 8.84 8.54 25.19
CA SER A 572 9.79 8.79 26.27
C SER A 572 11.14 8.20 25.87
N SER A 573 12.23 8.94 26.00
CA SER A 573 13.57 8.47 25.62
C SER A 573 14.57 8.62 26.76
N PRO A 574 15.40 7.59 26.96
CA PRO A 574 16.76 7.69 27.42
C PRO A 574 17.77 7.29 26.30
N GLY A 575 17.50 7.64 25.03
CA GLY A 575 18.26 7.18 23.86
C GLY A 575 18.86 8.29 22.98
N ASP A 576 19.79 7.91 22.10
CA ASP A 576 20.56 8.77 21.18
C ASP A 576 19.70 9.68 20.28
N GLU A 577 20.12 10.93 20.08
CA GLU A 577 19.39 11.97 19.32
C GLU A 577 19.76 11.97 17.83
N CYS A 578 18.77 11.75 16.95
CA CYS A 578 18.97 11.79 15.50
C CYS A 578 18.30 13.04 14.90
N HIS A 579 19.11 13.96 14.40
CA HIS A 579 18.65 15.17 13.74
C HIS A 579 18.64 14.95 12.23
N VAL A 580 17.48 15.06 11.59
CA VAL A 580 17.40 15.02 10.13
C VAL A 580 17.72 16.41 9.61
N GLN A 581 18.61 16.49 8.62
CA GLN A 581 18.94 17.74 7.95
C GLN A 581 18.48 17.66 6.50
N ALA A 582 17.37 18.32 6.20
CA ALA A 582 16.91 18.47 4.83
C ALA A 582 17.80 19.48 4.08
N GLU A 583 18.00 19.27 2.78
CA GLU A 583 18.64 20.26 1.91
C GLU A 583 17.61 20.67 0.87
N PHE A 584 17.19 21.92 0.94
CA PHE A 584 16.17 22.49 0.08
C PHE A 584 16.81 22.85 -1.26
N LYS A 585 16.41 22.17 -2.34
CA LYS A 585 16.75 22.55 -3.71
C LYS A 585 15.46 22.77 -4.49
N ASP A 586 15.36 23.96 -5.06
CA ASP A 586 14.28 24.38 -5.96
C ASP A 586 14.18 23.43 -7.18
N PRO A 587 12.99 22.88 -7.56
CA PRO A 587 11.64 23.11 -7.03
C PRO A 587 11.04 21.92 -6.25
N LYS A 588 11.85 20.99 -5.72
CA LYS A 588 11.35 19.85 -4.94
C LYS A 588 12.25 19.57 -3.75
N ASP A 589 11.68 19.63 -2.55
CA ASP A 589 12.45 19.36 -1.34
C ASP A 589 12.89 17.90 -1.32
N THR A 590 14.20 17.69 -1.26
CA THR A 590 14.79 16.36 -1.16
C THR A 590 15.60 16.27 0.10
N ILE A 591 15.26 15.31 0.95
CA ILE A 591 16.04 15.07 2.16
C ILE A 591 17.39 14.50 1.73
N HIS A 592 18.45 15.30 1.91
CA HIS A 592 19.79 14.95 1.47
C HIS A 592 20.52 14.06 2.48
N SER A 593 20.44 14.41 3.77
CA SER A 593 21.23 13.73 4.81
C SER A 593 20.54 13.68 6.17
N ILE A 594 21.04 12.81 7.04
CA ILE A 594 20.64 12.70 8.43
C ILE A 594 21.90 12.87 9.29
N VAL A 595 21.79 13.68 10.34
CA VAL A 595 22.85 13.99 11.30
C VAL A 595 22.54 13.34 12.65
N ALA A 596 23.26 12.27 12.99
CA ALA A 596 23.20 11.73 14.35
C ALA A 596 24.02 12.64 15.28
N ARG A 597 23.39 13.20 16.33
CA ARG A 597 24.06 14.02 17.35
C ARG A 597 24.25 13.19 18.60
N VAL A 598 25.51 13.02 18.98
CA VAL A 598 25.92 12.12 20.05
C VAL A 598 26.46 12.96 21.20
N ASN A 599 25.64 13.15 22.23
CA ASN A 599 26.08 13.76 23.47
C ASN A 599 26.88 12.72 24.28
N ILE A 600 28.01 13.16 24.83
CA ILE A 600 28.95 12.33 25.60
C ILE A 600 28.82 12.72 27.08
N ASP A 601 28.10 11.90 27.84
CA ASP A 601 27.77 12.21 29.23
C ASP A 601 28.73 11.57 30.24
N SER A 602 29.29 10.40 29.90
CA SER A 602 30.26 9.69 30.74
C SER A 602 31.57 10.47 30.85
N GLU A 603 32.03 10.74 32.08
CA GLU A 603 33.31 11.42 32.33
C GLU A 603 34.51 10.68 31.70
N ALA A 604 34.45 9.34 31.66
CA ALA A 604 35.47 8.54 30.99
C ALA A 604 35.49 8.77 29.46
N ASP A 605 34.31 8.92 28.85
CA ASP A 605 34.21 9.20 27.41
C ASP A 605 34.51 10.66 27.09
N LYS A 606 34.19 11.61 27.98
CA LYS A 606 34.56 13.03 27.85
C LYS A 606 36.08 13.20 27.85
N THR A 607 36.76 12.50 28.74
CA THR A 607 38.24 12.50 28.80
C THR A 607 38.82 11.97 27.49
N GLN A 608 38.33 10.82 27.01
CA GLN A 608 38.74 10.25 25.72
C GLN A 608 38.43 11.18 24.53
N LEU A 609 37.29 11.87 24.54
CA LEU A 609 36.90 12.83 23.50
C LEU A 609 37.83 14.05 23.46
N SER A 610 38.26 14.53 24.63
CA SER A 610 39.19 15.67 24.73
C SER A 610 40.55 15.36 24.08
N GLU A 611 41.02 14.12 24.26
CA GLU A 611 42.29 13.60 23.72
C GLU A 611 42.16 13.12 22.26
N ALA A 612 40.95 12.74 21.82
CA ALA A 612 40.72 12.23 20.47
C ALA A 612 41.14 13.24 19.39
N LYS A 613 42.05 12.81 18.52
CA LYS A 613 42.44 13.57 17.31
C LYS A 613 41.53 13.26 16.12
N LYS A 614 40.93 12.06 16.09
CA LYS A 614 40.06 11.60 15.02
C LYS A 614 39.01 10.65 15.60
N ALA A 615 37.80 10.73 15.07
CA ALA A 615 36.73 9.76 15.29
C ALA A 615 36.36 9.15 13.92
N GLY A 616 36.00 7.88 13.92
CA GLY A 616 35.61 7.15 12.72
C GLY A 616 34.18 6.64 12.83
N ALA A 617 33.43 6.71 11.73
CA ALA A 617 32.12 6.08 11.63
C ALA A 617 32.12 5.10 10.46
N ILE A 618 31.77 3.83 10.72
CA ILE A 618 31.79 2.77 9.72
C ILE A 618 30.38 2.16 9.60
N PRO A 619 29.83 1.98 8.39
CA PRO A 619 28.55 1.31 8.21
C PRO A 619 28.59 -0.16 8.63
N ILE A 620 27.70 -0.53 9.55
CA ILE A 620 27.52 -1.92 9.98
C ILE A 620 26.20 -2.52 9.49
N GLY A 621 25.22 -1.68 9.12
CA GLY A 621 23.94 -2.09 8.56
C GLY A 621 23.40 -1.07 7.55
N PRO A 622 22.26 -1.34 6.90
CA PRO A 622 21.60 -0.40 5.99
C PRO A 622 21.22 0.94 6.64
N CYS A 623 20.92 0.91 7.94
CA CYS A 623 20.43 2.03 8.74
C CYS A 623 21.30 2.28 9.99
N SER A 624 22.50 1.69 10.06
CA SER A 624 23.31 1.71 11.29
C SER A 624 24.80 1.93 11.03
N LEU A 625 25.45 2.76 11.85
CA LEU A 625 26.89 3.02 11.85
C LEU A 625 27.52 2.65 13.20
N GLU A 626 28.72 2.09 13.20
CA GLU A 626 29.57 2.01 14.40
C GLU A 626 30.45 3.27 14.46
N LEU A 627 30.22 4.12 15.46
CA LEU A 627 31.06 5.25 15.81
C LEU A 627 32.18 4.78 16.75
N THR A 628 33.40 5.20 16.47
CA THR A 628 34.61 4.89 17.23
C THR A 628 35.37 6.18 17.57
N PHE A 629 35.69 6.37 18.85
CA PHE A 629 36.54 7.46 19.33
C PHE A 629 37.31 6.97 20.57
N GLY A 630 38.64 7.09 20.54
CA GLY A 630 39.48 6.47 21.58
C GLY A 630 39.28 4.95 21.63
N THR A 631 38.93 4.43 22.80
CA THR A 631 38.57 3.01 23.03
C THR A 631 37.06 2.76 22.98
N SER A 632 36.26 3.83 22.95
CA SER A 632 34.81 3.76 23.02
C SER A 632 34.19 3.47 21.65
N LYS A 633 33.16 2.62 21.66
CA LYS A 633 32.35 2.24 20.50
C LYS A 633 30.88 2.47 20.78
N ARG A 634 30.16 3.07 19.83
CA ARG A 634 28.71 3.32 19.93
C ARG A 634 28.04 3.01 18.60
N VAL A 635 26.88 2.35 18.64
CA VAL A 635 26.08 2.08 17.44
C VAL A 635 25.06 3.20 17.25
N LEU A 636 25.22 3.96 16.17
CA LEU A 636 24.29 4.99 15.72
C LEU A 636 23.22 4.36 14.83
N ARG A 637 21.95 4.67 15.11
CA ARG A 637 20.79 4.10 14.41
C ARG A 637 20.04 5.21 13.70
N PHE A 638 19.84 5.06 12.40
CA PHE A 638 19.17 6.03 11.55
C PHE A 638 17.75 5.56 11.25
N PRO A 639 16.76 6.47 11.18
CA PRO A 639 15.35 6.13 10.92
C PRO A 639 15.05 5.75 9.47
N TYR A 640 16.06 5.82 8.59
CA TYR A 640 15.95 5.50 7.18
C TYR A 640 17.32 5.02 6.66
N PRO A 641 17.37 4.19 5.60
CA PRO A 641 18.64 3.75 5.03
C PRO A 641 19.55 4.89 4.60
N ILE A 642 20.84 4.77 4.92
CA ILE A 642 21.87 5.77 4.63
C ILE A 642 22.84 5.31 3.55
N SER A 643 23.40 6.28 2.82
CA SER A 643 24.52 6.06 1.93
C SER A 643 25.77 5.67 2.71
N ARG A 644 26.61 4.81 2.12
CA ARG A 644 27.92 4.47 2.68
C ARG A 644 29.01 5.46 2.24
N THR A 645 28.70 6.35 1.31
CA THR A 645 29.63 7.37 0.82
C THR A 645 29.39 8.71 1.49
N ASN A 646 30.42 9.56 1.51
CA ASN A 646 30.35 10.93 2.04
C ASN A 646 29.88 11.04 3.51
N ILE A 647 30.15 10.02 4.34
CA ILE A 647 29.92 10.10 5.78
C ILE A 647 30.93 11.07 6.39
N ARG A 648 30.45 12.06 7.14
CA ARG A 648 31.28 13.08 7.79
C ARG A 648 31.13 12.98 9.30
N VAL A 649 32.25 13.04 10.01
CA VAL A 649 32.30 12.98 11.48
C VAL A 649 32.94 14.27 11.98
N ASN A 650 32.18 15.05 12.75
CA ASN A 650 32.61 16.34 13.29
C ASN A 650 32.66 16.27 14.82
N ILE A 651 33.85 16.44 15.38
CA ILE A 651 34.07 16.45 16.84
C ILE A 651 33.93 17.88 17.37
N LYS A 652 33.00 18.10 18.29
CA LYS A 652 32.78 19.38 18.96
C LYS A 652 33.19 19.26 20.43
N LYS A 653 34.50 19.37 20.68
CA LYS A 653 35.11 19.16 22.01
C LYS A 653 34.56 20.09 23.09
N SER A 654 34.37 21.38 22.77
CA SER A 654 33.82 22.37 23.71
C SER A 654 32.38 22.08 24.16
N ALA A 655 31.64 21.29 23.38
CA ALA A 655 30.25 20.90 23.66
C ALA A 655 30.12 19.42 24.06
N ASN A 656 31.23 18.71 24.27
CA ASN A 656 31.25 17.25 24.53
C ASN A 656 30.36 16.45 23.56
N ARG A 657 30.42 16.79 22.27
CA ARG A 657 29.50 16.26 21.25
C ARG A 657 30.22 15.76 20.00
N ILE A 658 29.69 14.71 19.39
CA ILE A 658 30.07 14.26 18.04
C ILE A 658 28.85 14.35 17.13
N ASP A 659 28.99 15.01 15.98
CA ASP A 659 27.96 15.05 14.95
C ASP A 659 28.40 14.14 13.79
N VAL A 660 27.57 13.16 13.42
CA VAL A 660 27.81 12.25 12.29
C VAL A 660 26.76 12.50 11.20
N THR A 661 27.18 13.09 10.09
CA THR A 661 26.33 13.36 8.92
C THR A 661 26.44 12.20 7.93
N ALA A 662 25.31 11.58 7.62
CA ALA A 662 25.19 10.48 6.65
C ALA A 662 24.14 10.84 5.58
N PRO A 663 24.47 10.82 4.27
CA PRO A 663 23.49 11.04 3.22
C PRO A 663 22.41 9.95 3.22
N ILE A 664 21.20 10.26 2.76
CA ILE A 664 20.13 9.26 2.59
C ILE A 664 20.46 8.35 1.40
N SER A 665 20.17 7.05 1.55
CA SER A 665 20.29 6.09 0.46
C SER A 665 19.20 6.34 -0.59
N LYS A 666 19.59 6.52 -1.85
CA LYS A 666 18.68 6.59 -3.00
C LYS A 666 18.74 5.30 -3.83
N PRO A 667 17.68 4.96 -4.59
CA PRO A 667 17.62 3.71 -5.36
C PRO A 667 18.70 3.52 -6.44
N ILE A 668 19.45 4.57 -6.75
CA ILE A 668 20.43 4.59 -7.83
C ILE A 668 21.86 4.67 -7.27
N GLU A 669 22.01 5.04 -6.01
CA GLU A 669 23.30 5.34 -5.38
C GLU A 669 23.83 4.17 -4.55
N THR A 670 25.12 4.22 -4.23
CA THR A 670 25.78 3.24 -3.36
C THR A 670 25.35 3.46 -1.91
N GLY A 671 24.41 2.68 -1.38
CA GLY A 671 23.93 2.84 0.00
C GLY A 671 22.94 1.77 0.45
N GLY A 672 22.53 1.81 1.72
CA GLY A 672 21.37 1.09 2.24
C GLY A 672 21.38 -0.43 2.07
N TYR A 673 20.21 -0.97 1.71
CA TYR A 673 19.99 -2.41 1.49
C TYR A 673 20.67 -3.00 0.25
N PRO A 674 20.94 -2.27 -0.85
CA PRO A 674 21.75 -2.79 -1.96
C PRO A 674 23.11 -3.40 -1.58
N PHE A 675 23.72 -2.94 -0.49
CA PHE A 675 24.96 -3.52 0.06
C PHE A 675 24.75 -4.79 0.89
N SER A 676 23.54 -5.01 1.38
CA SER A 676 23.12 -6.22 2.08
C SER A 676 21.81 -6.69 1.43
N PRO A 677 21.85 -7.13 0.15
CA PRO A 677 20.66 -7.29 -0.67
C PRO A 677 19.73 -8.39 -0.19
N PHE A 678 20.19 -9.30 0.67
CA PHE A 678 19.39 -10.37 1.26
C PHE A 678 19.45 -10.30 2.79
N PRO A 679 18.87 -9.26 3.44
CA PRO A 679 18.91 -9.17 4.90
C PRO A 679 18.14 -10.32 5.53
N ILE A 680 18.78 -10.98 6.49
CA ILE A 680 18.17 -12.03 7.30
C ILE A 680 17.83 -11.42 8.66
N ALA A 681 16.56 -11.46 9.02
CA ALA A 681 16.13 -11.13 10.38
C ALA A 681 16.40 -12.33 11.29
N GLN A 682 17.12 -12.09 12.39
CA GLN A 682 17.39 -13.11 13.41
C GLN A 682 16.24 -13.12 14.42
N ARG A 683 15.63 -14.29 14.63
CA ARG A 683 14.60 -14.59 15.64
C ARG A 683 14.89 -15.99 16.22
N PRO A 684 14.00 -16.72 16.95
CA PRO A 684 14.35 -18.11 17.26
C PRO A 684 14.58 -18.95 15.99
N THR A 685 14.11 -18.48 14.82
CA THR A 685 14.50 -18.96 13.48
C THR A 685 14.88 -17.77 12.58
N PHE A 686 15.71 -18.03 11.56
CA PHE A 686 16.13 -17.04 10.56
C PHE A 686 15.08 -16.86 9.46
N SER A 687 14.73 -15.63 9.09
CA SER A 687 13.83 -15.35 7.95
C SER A 687 14.37 -14.25 7.03
N PRO A 688 14.24 -14.39 5.70
CA PRO A 688 14.58 -13.33 4.78
C PRO A 688 13.63 -12.14 4.95
N TRP A 689 14.15 -10.93 4.90
CA TRP A 689 13.35 -9.71 5.08
C TRP A 689 12.62 -9.28 3.79
N ASN A 690 13.28 -9.41 2.65
CA ASN A 690 12.77 -8.92 1.34
C ASN A 690 12.37 -10.01 0.35
N ILE A 691 12.32 -11.26 0.81
CA ILE A 691 11.75 -12.39 0.08
C ILE A 691 10.56 -12.89 0.90
N HIS A 692 9.44 -13.16 0.23
CA HIS A 692 8.27 -13.75 0.88
C HIS A 692 8.59 -15.18 1.35
N HIS A 693 7.79 -15.73 2.27
CA HIS A 693 8.02 -17.08 2.76
C HIS A 693 7.79 -18.12 1.65
N VAL A 694 8.81 -18.93 1.38
CA VAL A 694 8.82 -19.99 0.37
C VAL A 694 8.91 -21.34 1.09
N HIS A 695 7.93 -22.22 0.85
CA HIS A 695 7.97 -23.60 1.33
C HIS A 695 8.24 -24.54 0.15
N VAL A 696 9.52 -24.75 -0.16
CA VAL A 696 10.00 -25.43 -1.38
C VAL A 696 9.33 -26.80 -1.60
N ASP A 697 9.19 -27.62 -0.56
CA ASP A 697 8.57 -28.96 -0.66
C ASP A 697 7.09 -28.93 -1.10
N ARG A 698 6.39 -27.83 -0.84
CA ARG A 698 4.97 -27.64 -1.19
C ARG A 698 4.78 -26.93 -2.53
N MET A 699 5.86 -26.66 -3.26
CA MET A 699 5.78 -26.02 -4.57
C MET A 699 5.66 -27.08 -5.68
N PRO A 700 4.82 -26.84 -6.71
CA PRO A 700 4.72 -27.73 -7.86
C PRO A 700 6.07 -27.89 -8.55
N LYS A 701 6.47 -29.14 -8.83
CA LYS A 701 7.73 -29.47 -9.52
C LYS A 701 7.50 -29.52 -11.01
N VAL A 702 8.25 -28.71 -11.75
CA VAL A 702 8.18 -28.61 -13.21
C VAL A 702 8.79 -29.85 -13.86
N ASP A 703 8.12 -30.41 -14.86
CA ASP A 703 8.66 -31.50 -15.68
C ASP A 703 9.60 -30.97 -16.76
N ILE A 704 10.88 -30.83 -16.40
CA ILE A 704 11.93 -30.31 -17.29
C ILE A 704 12.21 -31.21 -18.50
N LYS A 705 11.67 -32.43 -18.57
CA LYS A 705 11.77 -33.27 -19.77
C LYS A 705 10.96 -32.67 -20.93
N GLN A 706 9.90 -31.92 -20.63
CA GLN A 706 9.10 -31.19 -21.62
C GLN A 706 9.67 -29.81 -21.94
N ARG A 707 10.99 -29.74 -22.20
CA ARG A 707 11.74 -28.49 -22.34
C ARG A 707 11.15 -27.51 -23.35
N GLU A 708 10.62 -27.99 -24.48
CA GLU A 708 10.08 -27.11 -25.54
C GLU A 708 8.87 -26.29 -25.06
N LYS A 709 8.08 -26.83 -24.12
CA LYS A 709 6.94 -26.12 -23.52
C LYS A 709 7.38 -25.10 -22.45
N ILE A 710 8.59 -25.23 -21.93
CA ILE A 710 9.10 -24.38 -20.83
C ILE A 710 10.04 -23.29 -21.36
N LYS A 711 10.80 -23.59 -22.42
CA LYS A 711 11.88 -22.77 -22.96
C LYS A 711 11.49 -21.31 -23.15
N GLY A 712 10.37 -21.05 -23.84
CA GLY A 712 9.96 -19.69 -24.22
C GLY A 712 9.73 -18.78 -23.02
N TRP A 713 8.92 -19.21 -22.05
CA TRP A 713 8.64 -18.38 -20.88
C TRP A 713 9.84 -18.27 -19.94
N LEU A 714 10.65 -19.33 -19.81
CA LEU A 714 11.81 -19.33 -18.92
C LEU A 714 12.89 -18.34 -19.39
N ILE A 715 13.18 -18.30 -20.69
CA ILE A 715 14.09 -17.32 -21.30
C ILE A 715 13.56 -15.89 -21.08
N ASN A 716 12.28 -15.66 -21.33
CA ASN A 716 11.68 -14.33 -21.14
C ASN A 716 11.74 -13.89 -19.67
N HIS A 717 11.36 -14.78 -18.73
CA HIS A 717 11.33 -14.45 -17.30
C HIS A 717 12.73 -14.17 -16.75
N THR A 718 13.73 -14.98 -17.13
CA THR A 718 15.13 -14.74 -16.74
C THR A 718 15.71 -13.48 -17.37
N ALA A 719 15.30 -13.10 -18.60
CA ALA A 719 15.72 -11.83 -19.22
C ALA A 719 15.05 -10.59 -18.59
N LEU A 720 13.88 -10.75 -17.97
CA LEU A 720 13.09 -9.67 -17.34
C LEU A 720 13.39 -9.46 -15.86
N GLN A 721 14.28 -10.27 -15.26
CA GLN A 721 14.75 -10.04 -13.88
C GLN A 721 15.65 -8.80 -13.75
N MET A 722 16.18 -8.31 -14.88
CA MET A 722 17.03 -7.12 -14.94
C MET A 722 16.15 -5.88 -15.09
N SER A 723 16.29 -4.93 -14.17
CA SER A 723 15.75 -3.57 -14.31
C SER A 723 16.39 -2.83 -15.48
N ASP A 724 15.79 -1.73 -15.93
CA ASP A 724 16.34 -0.93 -17.03
C ASP A 724 17.77 -0.43 -16.73
N ARG A 725 18.03 -0.06 -15.47
CA ARG A 725 19.38 0.29 -15.01
C ARG A 725 20.35 -0.89 -15.14
N GLU A 726 19.97 -2.07 -14.65
CA GLU A 726 20.83 -3.26 -14.69
C GLU A 726 21.08 -3.70 -16.14
N ARG A 727 20.10 -3.56 -17.05
CA ARG A 727 20.27 -3.80 -18.49
C ARG A 727 21.26 -2.83 -19.13
N LEU A 728 21.20 -1.55 -18.76
CA LEU A 728 22.18 -0.57 -19.24
C LEU A 728 23.59 -0.94 -18.78
N ILE A 729 23.76 -1.29 -17.50
CA ILE A 729 25.06 -1.75 -16.96
C ILE A 729 25.54 -3.00 -17.70
N GLN A 730 24.65 -3.99 -17.87
CA GLN A 730 24.95 -5.24 -18.57
C GLN A 730 25.48 -5.02 -19.98
N ARG A 731 24.89 -4.08 -20.73
CA ARG A 731 25.26 -3.79 -22.14
C ARG A 731 26.46 -2.87 -22.29
N SER A 732 26.68 -1.96 -21.35
CA SER A 732 27.68 -0.89 -21.47
C SER A 732 29.01 -1.20 -20.76
N THR A 733 28.99 -2.06 -19.74
CA THR A 733 30.15 -2.33 -18.89
C THR A 733 30.44 -3.82 -18.84
N ASP A 734 31.67 -4.20 -19.24
CA ASP A 734 32.15 -5.58 -19.13
C ASP A 734 32.02 -6.08 -17.68
N ALA A 735 31.57 -7.33 -17.51
CA ALA A 735 31.30 -7.92 -16.19
C ALA A 735 32.50 -7.86 -15.22
N SER A 736 33.73 -7.81 -15.74
CA SER A 736 34.98 -7.74 -14.98
C SER A 736 35.30 -6.31 -14.50
N ASN A 737 34.72 -5.30 -15.14
CA ASN A 737 34.94 -3.88 -14.87
C ASN A 737 33.81 -3.22 -14.05
N ARG A 738 32.76 -3.98 -13.71
CA ARG A 738 31.62 -3.49 -12.93
C ARG A 738 32.01 -3.18 -11.48
N ARG A 739 31.36 -2.19 -10.88
CA ARG A 739 31.60 -1.75 -9.49
C ARG A 739 30.99 -2.73 -8.49
N ALA A 740 31.45 -2.71 -7.23
CA ALA A 740 30.87 -3.54 -6.17
C ALA A 740 29.36 -3.31 -5.97
N SER A 741 28.88 -2.07 -6.18
CA SER A 741 27.45 -1.73 -6.16
C SER A 741 26.63 -2.33 -7.31
N GLU A 742 27.29 -2.90 -8.31
CA GLU A 742 26.70 -3.51 -9.50
C GLU A 742 26.84 -5.04 -9.46
N ALA A 743 27.33 -5.60 -8.34
CA ALA A 743 27.53 -7.05 -8.17
C ALA A 743 26.24 -7.86 -8.36
N LEU A 744 25.07 -7.28 -8.05
CA LEU A 744 23.78 -7.91 -8.27
C LEU A 744 23.51 -8.22 -9.75
N VAL A 745 24.07 -7.43 -10.68
CA VAL A 745 23.96 -7.68 -12.13
C VAL A 745 24.69 -8.96 -12.49
N ASN A 746 25.96 -9.10 -12.06
CA ASN A 746 26.75 -10.32 -12.27
C ASN A 746 26.06 -11.54 -11.66
N PHE A 747 25.56 -11.38 -10.43
CA PHE A 747 24.86 -12.42 -9.70
C PHE A 747 23.61 -12.92 -10.45
N LYS A 748 22.76 -11.99 -10.93
CA LYS A 748 21.57 -12.31 -11.73
C LYS A 748 21.92 -12.96 -13.07
N GLU A 749 23.02 -12.57 -13.71
CA GLU A 749 23.52 -13.23 -14.94
C GLU A 749 23.93 -14.68 -14.67
N SER A 750 24.73 -14.92 -13.64
CA SER A 750 25.15 -16.27 -13.24
C SER A 750 23.96 -17.16 -12.87
N MET A 751 23.00 -16.63 -12.11
CA MET A 751 21.76 -17.33 -11.78
C MET A 751 20.92 -17.66 -13.02
N ALA A 752 20.79 -16.72 -13.96
CA ALA A 752 20.05 -16.95 -15.20
C ALA A 752 20.66 -18.11 -15.99
N ASN A 753 21.99 -18.09 -16.17
CA ASN A 753 22.70 -19.13 -16.90
C ASN A 753 22.53 -20.49 -16.23
N MET A 754 22.72 -20.57 -14.90
CA MET A 754 22.52 -21.80 -14.13
C MET A 754 21.13 -22.40 -14.34
N VAL A 755 20.08 -21.57 -14.33
CA VAL A 755 18.69 -22.01 -14.58
C VAL A 755 18.53 -22.54 -16.01
N LEU A 756 19.07 -21.83 -17.00
CA LEU A 756 18.95 -22.21 -18.41
C LEU A 756 19.75 -23.50 -18.73
N ASP A 757 20.93 -23.66 -18.12
CA ASP A 757 21.79 -24.84 -18.27
C ASP A 757 21.22 -26.06 -17.54
N TYR A 758 20.53 -25.86 -16.41
CA TYR A 758 19.81 -26.94 -15.73
C TYR A 758 18.70 -27.54 -16.60
N VAL A 759 17.95 -26.68 -17.30
CA VAL A 759 16.88 -27.12 -18.20
C VAL A 759 17.44 -27.60 -19.55
N GLY A 760 18.66 -27.19 -19.92
CA GLY A 760 19.31 -27.51 -21.19
C GLY A 760 18.80 -26.64 -22.36
N VAL A 761 18.57 -25.36 -22.10
CA VAL A 761 18.12 -24.35 -23.09
C VAL A 761 19.13 -23.20 -23.29
N GLY A 762 20.27 -23.23 -22.58
CA GLY A 762 21.35 -22.24 -22.67
C GLY A 762 22.13 -22.29 -24.00
N ALA A 763 22.92 -21.25 -24.26
CA ALA A 763 23.70 -21.09 -25.50
C ALA A 763 24.92 -22.03 -25.58
N SER A 764 25.44 -22.49 -24.44
CA SER A 764 26.59 -23.39 -24.27
C SER A 764 26.17 -24.87 -24.28
N SER A 765 25.37 -25.27 -25.28
CA SER A 765 24.61 -26.54 -25.29
C SER A 765 25.45 -27.83 -25.28
N ASP A 766 26.05 -28.16 -24.14
CA ASP A 766 26.72 -29.44 -23.83
C ASP A 766 25.81 -30.38 -22.99
N GLY A 767 24.50 -30.14 -23.03
CA GLY A 767 23.49 -30.96 -22.35
C GLY A 767 22.85 -30.29 -21.14
N ARG A 768 22.34 -31.11 -20.20
CA ARG A 768 21.72 -30.65 -18.95
C ARG A 768 22.71 -30.83 -17.80
N HIS A 769 22.86 -29.82 -16.96
CA HIS A 769 23.74 -29.88 -15.79
C HIS A 769 22.95 -29.74 -14.50
N SER A 770 23.14 -30.65 -13.54
CA SER A 770 22.51 -30.58 -12.21
C SER A 770 23.48 -30.15 -11.11
N THR A 771 24.77 -30.10 -11.39
CA THR A 771 25.81 -29.71 -10.44
C THR A 771 26.63 -28.58 -11.04
N PHE A 772 26.74 -27.49 -10.30
CA PHE A 772 27.47 -26.29 -10.70
C PHE A 772 28.56 -25.98 -9.69
N VAL A 773 29.75 -25.67 -10.20
CA VAL A 773 30.92 -25.34 -9.39
C VAL A 773 31.25 -23.87 -9.65
N LEU A 774 31.12 -23.03 -8.61
CA LEU A 774 31.40 -21.61 -8.70
C LEU A 774 32.88 -21.36 -8.40
N ILE A 775 33.57 -20.78 -9.38
CA ILE A 775 35.01 -20.57 -9.34
C ILE A 775 35.32 -19.11 -9.58
N GLU A 776 36.06 -18.50 -8.67
CA GLU A 776 36.72 -17.23 -8.93
C GLU A 776 38.19 -17.52 -9.27
N PRO A 777 38.72 -17.00 -10.39
CA PRO A 777 40.07 -17.35 -10.89
C PRO A 777 41.23 -17.23 -9.89
N THR A 778 41.11 -16.38 -8.89
CA THR A 778 42.15 -16.08 -7.89
C THR A 778 41.91 -16.84 -6.58
N TYR A 779 40.66 -16.94 -6.14
CA TYR A 779 40.25 -17.63 -4.89
C TYR A 779 40.03 -19.13 -5.08
N GLY A 780 39.89 -19.61 -6.32
CA GLY A 780 39.55 -20.98 -6.64
C GLY A 780 38.06 -21.29 -6.46
N ILE A 781 37.76 -22.57 -6.23
CA ILE A 781 36.39 -23.05 -6.00
C ILE A 781 35.90 -22.55 -4.64
N HIS A 782 34.76 -21.86 -4.60
CA HIS A 782 34.21 -21.33 -3.35
C HIS A 782 32.82 -21.85 -3.00
N THR A 783 32.06 -22.37 -3.97
CA THR A 783 30.69 -22.85 -3.75
C THR A 783 30.35 -23.95 -4.74
N ILE A 784 29.67 -24.99 -4.26
CA ILE A 784 29.05 -26.02 -5.10
C ILE A 784 27.54 -25.92 -4.95
N VAL A 785 26.81 -25.91 -6.07
CA VAL A 785 25.35 -25.87 -6.12
C VAL A 785 24.84 -27.13 -6.79
N MET A 786 24.02 -27.90 -6.08
CA MET A 786 23.41 -29.14 -6.58
C MET A 786 21.90 -28.93 -6.70
N VAL A 787 21.36 -29.04 -7.90
CA VAL A 787 19.97 -28.74 -8.21
C VAL A 787 19.12 -30.01 -8.19
N ALA A 788 18.11 -30.03 -7.32
CA ALA A 788 17.14 -31.11 -7.20
C ALA A 788 15.90 -30.93 -8.10
N GLY A 789 15.56 -29.69 -8.46
CA GLY A 789 14.36 -29.41 -9.25
C GLY A 789 14.15 -27.94 -9.61
N LEU A 790 13.39 -27.72 -10.68
CA LEU A 790 12.75 -26.44 -10.96
C LEU A 790 11.32 -26.48 -10.42
N ARG A 791 10.92 -25.48 -9.62
CA ARG A 791 9.59 -25.42 -8.99
C ARG A 791 8.88 -24.11 -9.27
N LEU A 792 7.55 -24.13 -9.30
CA LEU A 792 6.74 -22.93 -9.47
C LEU A 792 6.52 -22.24 -8.12
N ASP A 793 6.95 -20.99 -8.04
CA ASP A 793 6.55 -20.10 -6.95
C ASP A 793 5.26 -19.39 -7.34
N LEU A 794 4.15 -19.99 -6.91
CA LEU A 794 2.82 -19.52 -7.22
C LEU A 794 2.51 -18.17 -6.56
N ALA A 795 2.99 -17.94 -5.33
CA ALA A 795 2.74 -16.72 -4.57
C ALA A 795 3.49 -15.52 -5.15
N GLY A 796 4.77 -15.71 -5.52
CA GLY A 796 5.57 -14.68 -6.18
C GLY A 796 5.32 -14.57 -7.69
N LYS A 797 4.42 -15.37 -8.28
CA LYS A 797 4.24 -15.46 -9.75
C LYS A 797 5.57 -15.71 -10.48
N SER A 798 6.43 -16.54 -9.90
CA SER A 798 7.81 -16.78 -10.31
C SER A 798 8.16 -18.28 -10.27
N PHE A 799 9.44 -18.61 -10.26
CA PHE A 799 9.95 -19.96 -10.07
C PHE A 799 11.11 -19.98 -9.08
N VAL A 800 11.40 -21.15 -8.53
CA VAL A 800 12.49 -21.42 -7.60
C VAL A 800 13.32 -22.58 -8.13
N LEU A 801 14.65 -22.45 -8.01
CA LEU A 801 15.58 -23.56 -8.20
C LEU A 801 15.80 -24.21 -6.83
N ASP A 802 15.32 -25.45 -6.68
CA ASP A 802 15.44 -26.24 -5.46
C ASP A 802 16.86 -26.81 -5.39
N CYS A 803 17.69 -26.26 -4.51
CA CYS A 803 19.13 -26.50 -4.49
C CYS A 803 19.65 -26.86 -3.09
N ALA A 804 20.62 -27.78 -3.05
CA ALA A 804 21.58 -27.86 -1.96
C ALA A 804 22.79 -26.98 -2.31
N VAL A 805 23.18 -26.08 -1.39
CA VAL A 805 24.32 -25.17 -1.56
C VAL A 805 25.39 -25.53 -0.54
N ILE A 806 26.59 -25.81 -1.01
CA ILE A 806 27.74 -26.18 -0.17
C ILE A 806 28.79 -25.07 -0.30
N PRO A 807 28.91 -24.17 0.70
CA PRO A 807 30.00 -23.21 0.73
C PRO A 807 31.31 -23.90 1.12
N ILE A 808 32.38 -23.64 0.37
CA ILE A 808 33.72 -24.14 0.69
C ILE A 808 34.42 -23.08 1.55
N THR A 809 34.77 -23.44 2.78
CA THR A 809 35.49 -22.57 3.73
C THR A 809 36.80 -23.23 4.16
N GLY A 810 37.91 -22.49 4.10
CA GLY A 810 39.25 -22.99 4.45
C GLY A 810 39.97 -23.76 3.33
N GLU A 811 41.17 -24.28 3.62
CA GLU A 811 41.89 -25.17 2.69
C GLU A 811 41.05 -26.41 2.36
N PRO A 812 41.04 -26.86 1.09
CA PRO A 812 40.11 -27.89 0.60
C PRO A 812 40.44 -29.25 1.22
N LYS A 813 39.87 -29.55 2.39
CA LYS A 813 39.84 -30.90 2.96
C LYS A 813 38.68 -31.74 2.42
N LEU A 814 37.75 -31.14 1.68
CA LEU A 814 36.76 -31.91 0.92
C LEU A 814 37.47 -32.55 -0.28
N ASN A 815 37.26 -33.86 -0.46
CA ASN A 815 37.75 -34.60 -1.61
C ASN A 815 36.93 -34.21 -2.86
N ILE A 816 37.15 -33.01 -3.40
CA ILE A 816 36.40 -32.43 -4.54
C ILE A 816 36.48 -33.34 -5.76
N LYS A 817 37.55 -34.14 -5.89
CA LYS A 817 37.70 -35.17 -6.93
C LYS A 817 36.50 -36.11 -7.02
N SER A 818 35.94 -36.58 -5.90
CA SER A 818 34.78 -37.50 -5.98
C SER A 818 33.51 -36.84 -6.55
N ILE A 819 33.37 -35.51 -6.41
CA ILE A 819 32.25 -34.75 -6.99
C ILE A 819 32.50 -34.49 -8.48
N GLU A 820 33.73 -34.12 -8.84
CA GLU A 820 34.16 -33.95 -10.24
C GLU A 820 34.02 -35.27 -11.03
N ASP A 821 34.38 -36.39 -10.42
CA ASP A 821 34.36 -37.74 -11.03
C ASP A 821 32.95 -38.34 -11.18
N SER A 822 31.94 -37.85 -10.42
CA SER A 822 30.61 -38.48 -10.34
C SER A 822 29.51 -37.87 -11.22
N GLY A 823 29.73 -36.68 -11.82
CA GLY A 823 28.61 -35.98 -12.47
C GLY A 823 28.91 -34.92 -13.53
N ASN A 824 30.15 -34.81 -14.04
CA ASN A 824 30.55 -33.79 -15.03
C ASN A 824 30.01 -32.37 -14.69
N PRO A 825 30.43 -31.80 -13.54
CA PRO A 825 29.92 -30.52 -13.06
C PRO A 825 30.21 -29.39 -14.05
N LEU A 826 29.28 -28.45 -14.20
CA LEU A 826 29.51 -27.25 -15.00
C LEU A 826 30.23 -26.19 -14.16
N HIS A 827 31.38 -25.74 -14.64
CA HIS A 827 32.16 -24.70 -13.97
C HIS A 827 31.64 -23.31 -14.38
N ILE A 828 31.06 -22.58 -13.42
CA ILE A 828 30.63 -21.19 -13.62
C ILE A 828 31.72 -20.28 -13.07
N ARG A 829 32.35 -19.53 -13.97
CA ARG A 829 33.35 -18.52 -13.59
C ARG A 829 32.66 -17.28 -13.02
N THR A 830 32.70 -17.14 -11.70
CA THR A 830 32.19 -15.96 -10.98
C THR A 830 33.20 -14.81 -11.03
N ARG A 831 32.77 -13.61 -10.65
CA ARG A 831 33.64 -12.43 -10.53
C ARG A 831 33.94 -12.10 -9.07
N PRO A 832 35.10 -11.48 -8.73
CA PRO A 832 35.46 -11.18 -7.34
C PRO A 832 34.36 -10.49 -6.53
N ILE A 833 33.69 -9.49 -7.12
CA ILE A 833 32.62 -8.74 -6.46
C ILE A 833 31.36 -9.58 -6.19
N GLU A 834 31.13 -10.62 -7.00
CA GLU A 834 29.96 -11.51 -6.94
C GLU A 834 30.15 -12.63 -5.89
N VAL A 835 31.40 -13.04 -5.61
CA VAL A 835 31.71 -14.09 -4.62
C VAL A 835 31.10 -13.77 -3.26
N SER A 836 31.14 -12.50 -2.86
CA SER A 836 30.56 -12.04 -1.60
C SER A 836 29.04 -12.22 -1.55
N LEU A 837 28.33 -12.04 -2.67
CA LEU A 837 26.89 -12.26 -2.76
C LEU A 837 26.55 -13.75 -2.65
N TRP A 838 27.28 -14.61 -3.37
CA TRP A 838 27.11 -16.07 -3.29
C TRP A 838 27.34 -16.63 -1.88
N LYS A 839 28.26 -16.04 -1.10
CA LYS A 839 28.53 -16.44 0.28
C LYS A 839 27.53 -15.92 1.31
N ASN A 840 26.76 -14.88 0.97
CA ASN A 840 25.77 -14.25 1.85
C ASN A 840 24.31 -14.66 1.54
N LEU A 841 24.11 -15.64 0.66
CA LEU A 841 22.79 -16.22 0.33
C LEU A 841 22.25 -17.13 1.42
#